data_AF-A0A5J6GDK9-F1
#
_entry.id   AF-A0A5J6GDK9-F1
#
_cell.length_a   1.000
_cell.length_b   1.000
_cell.length_c   1.000
_cell.angle_alpha   90.00
_cell.angle_beta   90.00
_cell.angle_gamma   90.00
#
_symmetry.space_group_name_H-M   'P 1'
#
loop_
_entity.id
_entity.type
_entity.pdbx_description
1 polymer ?
#
loop_
_entity_poly.entity_id
_entity_poly.type
_entity_poly.pdbx_seq_one_letter_code
_entity_poly.pdbx_strand_id
1 'polypeptide(L)'
;MEFQLLGTVAINDGAGPVPLGPVKRRSLLAMLLLRAPAAVSVDTLTEVLWEDEPPRHARTVIQGHVSRLRALIAETDLAAYGVEVTTQGRAYALRLPETLLDVRRFEDLAALARRQREPADAALMLREALALWQGPALGGITGTAPLLAAANALEESRIATVEQLAATYAVLGEHDRAVALLGKEAATHPLREPLIAALIRALNRAGRQSDALEQYHRTREELADAMGVDPGPVLREAYEEVLEVTAGAGGEEGAAARQAPGRTLVRDPEAAPDLLPRPPRGFHGRAPELAALTTTATVTETPIALVTGPAGVGKTSLVVHWAYAHADAYPDGRLFADLRGHSGTDPAQPADVLREFLLALGVQAPAVPDSLDAAAALFRSLVKDRRLLVVLDNAKDSAQVRPLLPGGPGCATVVTSRTRLDAIIASDCATPVPVEVLDEDDAALLLAEALGPDASDERAVREVARLCDGLPLALRIAAARLKGRRHWTVADLAVELADEGARLTLLSAEDTGVEATLRASVARLAPADAGLLGALGHSFTRESDAYAAAAAAGVLVTEARAGLDRLAAAHLIQETAPGRYGLHDLVRLYARGLPRTEEADAITRRLVDHWLRAQLAAVDVFDTGGYRTVPPPDGFELWPPVPEFTDRDAALAWFIGEQESLVAAVSAAARIGDDERTWRVAALLWPMVQWRPHPGWQLPLSIALAAAERVGSAEGIGRLRATMGMLLVETGQFARAEAYLTGSLEPLRRVAPEVAAHTLVLVGLVHQRLGDADGALDALADAVRTARAIDHPTAATLEHYHATQVALTAGDFTAAARHTARCLDTIPEGEVAGWRPLIWESYGVALHHSGRHQEARDALLAALGATEEEDLPARTVRALARLGEIAAVLDGPTEEAVYLARAEQVEKSLTRPL
;
A
#
# COMPACT_ATOMS: atom_id res chain seq x y z
N MET A 1 -22.17 -18.18 43.85
CA MET A 1 -23.33 -18.53 43.00
C MET A 1 -24.03 -17.23 42.62
N GLU A 2 -23.94 -16.80 41.37
CA GLU A 2 -24.54 -15.56 40.86
C GLU A 2 -24.92 -15.72 39.38
N PHE A 3 -26.09 -15.24 39.00
CA PHE A 3 -26.55 -15.10 37.61
C PHE A 3 -26.23 -13.70 37.12
N GLN A 4 -25.60 -13.62 35.95
CA GLN A 4 -25.11 -12.37 35.40
C GLN A 4 -25.87 -11.99 34.13
N LEU A 5 -26.51 -10.81 34.14
CA LEU A 5 -27.14 -10.17 32.99
C LEU A 5 -26.56 -8.77 32.70
N LEU A 6 -25.83 -8.18 33.66
CA LEU A 6 -25.15 -6.88 33.54
C LEU A 6 -23.78 -7.02 32.85
N GLY A 7 -23.77 -7.72 31.73
CA GLY A 7 -22.58 -8.15 31.00
C GLY A 7 -22.90 -9.37 30.15
N THR A 8 -21.89 -10.20 29.85
CA THR A 8 -22.13 -11.46 29.13
C THR A 8 -23.00 -12.40 29.97
N VAL A 9 -24.08 -12.94 29.39
CA VAL A 9 -25.02 -13.82 30.11
C VAL A 9 -24.31 -15.07 30.61
N ALA A 10 -24.20 -15.20 31.93
CA ALA A 10 -23.42 -16.24 32.59
C ALA A 10 -24.04 -16.70 33.91
N ILE A 11 -23.58 -17.87 34.37
CA ILE A 11 -23.79 -18.38 35.73
C ILE A 11 -22.40 -18.55 36.33
N ASN A 12 -22.13 -17.94 37.48
CA ASN A 12 -20.89 -18.11 38.22
C ASN A 12 -21.16 -18.97 39.46
N ASP A 13 -20.55 -20.15 39.52
CA ASP A 13 -20.80 -21.10 40.60
C ASP A 13 -19.90 -20.90 41.83
N GLY A 14 -19.07 -19.85 41.83
CA GLY A 14 -18.08 -19.59 42.88
C GLY A 14 -16.74 -20.30 42.67
N ALA A 15 -16.70 -21.36 41.85
CA ALA A 15 -15.46 -21.95 41.33
C ALA A 15 -15.11 -21.41 39.93
N GLY A 16 -16.09 -20.90 39.19
CA GLY A 16 -15.90 -20.19 37.92
C GLY A 16 -17.17 -20.07 37.08
N PRO A 17 -17.06 -19.59 35.83
CA PRO A 17 -18.19 -19.50 34.91
C PRO A 17 -18.62 -20.89 34.43
N VAL A 18 -19.92 -21.20 34.57
CA VAL A 18 -20.53 -22.46 34.09
C VAL A 18 -20.72 -22.38 32.57
N PRO A 19 -20.28 -23.40 31.80
CA PRO A 19 -20.41 -23.40 30.35
C PRO A 19 -21.87 -23.60 29.91
N LEU A 20 -22.57 -22.50 29.64
CA LEU A 20 -23.96 -22.49 29.18
C LEU A 20 -24.14 -23.06 27.76
N GLY A 21 -23.08 -23.07 26.95
CA GLY A 21 -23.07 -23.62 25.60
C GLY A 21 -23.67 -22.64 24.56
N PRO A 22 -24.50 -23.13 23.61
CA PRO A 22 -24.87 -22.35 22.42
C PRO A 22 -25.65 -21.08 22.77
N VAL A 23 -25.54 -20.06 21.90
CA VAL A 23 -26.17 -18.73 22.03
C VAL A 23 -27.67 -18.83 22.34
N LYS A 24 -28.39 -19.77 21.71
CA LYS A 24 -29.83 -19.99 21.96
C LYS A 24 -30.14 -20.43 23.39
N ARG A 25 -29.27 -21.24 24.03
CA ARG A 25 -29.49 -21.62 25.44
C ARG A 25 -29.27 -20.43 26.38
N ARG A 26 -28.24 -19.61 26.11
CA ARG A 26 -27.98 -18.36 26.84
C ARG A 26 -29.14 -17.38 26.70
N SER A 27 -29.65 -17.20 25.48
CA SER A 27 -30.79 -16.33 25.17
C SER A 27 -32.08 -16.78 25.85
N LEU A 28 -32.34 -18.09 25.89
CA LEU A 28 -33.45 -18.67 26.65
C LEU A 28 -33.31 -18.39 28.14
N LEU A 29 -32.13 -18.61 28.72
CA LEU A 29 -31.87 -18.34 30.13
C LEU A 29 -32.05 -16.85 30.46
N ALA A 30 -31.51 -15.96 29.62
CA ALA A 30 -31.66 -14.51 29.78
C ALA A 30 -33.14 -14.09 29.85
N MET A 31 -33.97 -14.56 28.92
CA MET A 31 -35.41 -14.25 28.93
C MET A 31 -36.13 -14.80 30.18
N LEU A 32 -35.77 -16.00 30.64
CA LEU A 32 -36.34 -16.56 31.86
C LEU A 32 -35.93 -15.77 33.11
N LEU A 33 -34.68 -15.30 33.19
CA LEU A 33 -34.19 -14.48 34.30
C LEU A 33 -34.85 -13.09 34.31
N LEU A 34 -34.98 -12.44 33.15
CA LEU A 34 -35.64 -11.13 33.00
C LEU A 34 -37.13 -11.15 33.40
N ARG A 35 -37.76 -12.33 33.35
CA ARG A 35 -39.17 -12.51 33.71
C ARG A 35 -39.38 -13.24 35.03
N ALA A 36 -38.32 -13.67 35.71
CA ALA A 36 -38.44 -14.45 36.93
C ALA A 36 -39.21 -13.66 38.02
N PRO A 37 -40.13 -14.29 38.77
CA PRO A 37 -40.54 -15.71 38.73
C PRO A 37 -41.72 -16.02 37.77
N ALA A 38 -42.12 -15.08 36.91
CA ALA A 38 -43.24 -15.25 35.98
C ALA A 38 -42.94 -16.27 34.86
N ALA A 39 -43.99 -16.92 34.36
CA ALA A 39 -43.86 -17.91 33.30
C ALA A 39 -43.76 -17.25 31.91
N VAL A 40 -42.81 -17.71 31.09
CA VAL A 40 -42.60 -17.28 29.70
C VAL A 40 -43.15 -18.33 28.74
N SER A 41 -44.05 -17.90 27.85
CA SER A 41 -44.69 -18.80 26.88
C SER A 41 -43.69 -19.36 25.86
N VAL A 42 -43.99 -20.55 25.31
CA VAL A 42 -43.20 -21.13 24.20
C VAL A 42 -43.18 -20.21 22.97
N ASP A 43 -44.25 -19.46 22.73
CA ASP A 43 -44.34 -18.55 21.58
C ASP A 43 -43.39 -17.37 21.77
N THR A 44 -43.35 -16.76 22.97
CA THR A 44 -42.37 -15.73 23.35
C THR A 44 -40.93 -16.26 23.30
N LEU A 45 -40.68 -17.49 23.77
CA LEU A 45 -39.36 -18.11 23.63
C LEU A 45 -39.00 -18.39 22.17
N THR A 46 -39.98 -18.54 21.27
CA THR A 46 -39.72 -18.69 19.85
C THR A 46 -39.29 -17.36 19.24
N GLU A 47 -40.00 -16.27 19.53
CA GLU A 47 -39.60 -14.91 19.11
C GLU A 47 -38.21 -14.51 19.62
N VAL A 48 -37.82 -15.01 20.79
CA VAL A 48 -36.53 -14.70 21.40
C VAL A 48 -35.37 -15.44 20.74
N LEU A 49 -35.56 -16.68 20.30
CA LEU A 49 -34.47 -17.57 19.90
C LEU A 49 -34.15 -17.57 18.40
N TRP A 50 -35.03 -17.02 17.58
CA TRP A 50 -34.88 -16.99 16.13
C TRP A 50 -35.12 -15.56 15.63
N GLU A 51 -34.12 -15.01 14.94
CA GLU A 51 -34.19 -13.70 14.26
C GLU A 51 -35.01 -13.81 12.96
N ASP A 52 -34.90 -14.96 12.27
CA ASP A 52 -35.64 -15.33 11.08
C ASP A 52 -36.79 -16.32 11.36
N GLU A 53 -37.44 -16.82 10.31
CA GLU A 53 -38.56 -17.77 10.43
C GLU A 53 -38.15 -19.03 11.25
N PRO A 54 -38.87 -19.34 12.35
CA PRO A 54 -38.51 -20.44 13.23
C PRO A 54 -38.74 -21.81 12.54
N PRO A 55 -37.93 -22.83 12.86
CA PRO A 55 -38.07 -24.16 12.28
C PRO A 55 -39.41 -24.81 12.68
N ARG A 56 -39.94 -25.69 11.81
CA ARG A 56 -41.21 -26.43 12.03
C ARG A 56 -41.29 -27.16 13.38
N HIS A 57 -40.15 -27.49 14.00
CA HIS A 57 -40.06 -28.15 15.31
C HIS A 57 -39.43 -27.26 16.41
N ALA A 58 -39.63 -25.93 16.37
CA ALA A 58 -39.09 -24.97 17.35
C ALA A 58 -39.39 -25.37 18.81
N ARG A 59 -40.59 -25.89 19.08
CA ARG A 59 -40.99 -26.37 20.41
C ARG A 59 -40.07 -27.48 20.94
N THR A 60 -39.67 -28.43 20.09
CA THR A 60 -38.77 -29.52 20.46
C THR A 60 -37.37 -29.00 20.78
N VAL A 61 -36.90 -27.99 20.03
CA VAL A 61 -35.61 -27.34 20.27
C VAL A 61 -35.61 -26.60 21.63
N ILE A 62 -36.68 -25.85 21.93
CA ILE A 62 -36.86 -25.18 23.23
C ILE A 62 -36.85 -26.21 24.37
N GLN A 63 -37.57 -27.32 24.24
CA GLN A 63 -37.58 -28.40 25.23
C GLN A 63 -36.17 -28.99 25.45
N GLY A 64 -35.37 -29.14 24.40
CA GLY A 64 -33.97 -29.57 24.49
C GLY A 64 -33.10 -28.60 25.28
N HIS A 65 -33.23 -27.28 25.02
CA HIS A 65 -32.52 -26.25 25.76
C HIS A 65 -32.94 -26.19 27.25
N VAL A 66 -34.24 -26.28 27.54
CA VAL A 66 -34.75 -26.33 28.93
C VAL A 66 -34.26 -27.59 29.66
N SER A 67 -34.26 -28.75 28.99
CA SER A 67 -33.80 -30.01 29.59
C SER A 67 -32.32 -29.93 29.96
N ARG A 68 -31.48 -29.36 29.08
CA ARG A 68 -30.06 -29.15 29.40
C ARG A 68 -29.85 -28.08 30.47
N LEU A 69 -30.68 -27.04 30.52
CA LEU A 69 -30.63 -26.05 31.60
C LEU A 69 -30.96 -26.68 32.96
N ARG A 70 -31.97 -27.56 33.03
CA ARG A 70 -32.27 -28.34 34.24
C ARG A 70 -31.12 -29.24 34.66
N ALA A 71 -30.47 -29.92 33.71
CA ALA A 71 -29.30 -30.73 33.98
C ALA A 71 -28.15 -29.89 34.55
N LEU A 72 -27.88 -28.71 33.97
CA LEU A 72 -26.89 -27.77 34.50
C LEU A 72 -27.21 -27.33 35.94
N ILE A 73 -28.47 -27.02 36.24
CA ILE A 73 -28.90 -26.66 37.60
C ILE A 73 -28.69 -27.80 38.60
N ALA A 74 -28.90 -29.05 38.18
CA ALA A 74 -28.66 -30.22 39.02
C ALA A 74 -27.15 -30.53 39.18
N GLU A 75 -26.34 -30.31 38.14
CA GLU A 75 -24.89 -30.55 38.14
C GLU A 75 -24.11 -29.54 38.99
N THR A 76 -24.64 -28.32 39.20
CA THR A 76 -23.94 -27.19 39.86
C THR A 76 -24.46 -26.87 41.27
N ASP A 77 -25.22 -27.80 41.88
CA ASP A 77 -25.86 -27.66 43.20
C ASP A 77 -26.77 -26.40 43.35
N LEU A 78 -27.13 -25.75 42.24
CA LEU A 78 -28.01 -24.57 42.21
C LEU A 78 -29.41 -24.87 42.79
N ALA A 79 -29.84 -26.12 42.72
CA ALA A 79 -31.08 -26.58 43.34
C ALA A 79 -31.06 -26.41 44.87
N ALA A 80 -29.91 -26.60 45.53
CA ALA A 80 -29.76 -26.39 46.97
C ALA A 80 -29.93 -24.90 47.36
N TYR A 81 -29.70 -23.99 46.41
CA TYR A 81 -29.93 -22.55 46.55
C TYR A 81 -31.33 -22.11 46.12
N GLY A 82 -32.26 -23.04 45.87
CA GLY A 82 -33.66 -22.72 45.53
C GLY A 82 -33.87 -22.31 44.07
N VAL A 83 -32.93 -22.63 43.17
CA VAL A 83 -33.07 -22.39 41.73
C VAL A 83 -33.79 -23.57 41.06
N GLU A 84 -34.93 -23.31 40.42
CA GLU A 84 -35.72 -24.36 39.76
C GLU A 84 -36.40 -23.85 38.47
N VAL A 85 -36.31 -24.62 37.38
CA VAL A 85 -37.08 -24.38 36.15
C VAL A 85 -38.33 -25.25 36.13
N THR A 86 -39.48 -24.64 36.35
CA THR A 86 -40.79 -25.32 36.34
C THR A 86 -41.47 -25.19 34.97
N THR A 87 -42.23 -26.22 34.58
CA THR A 87 -43.08 -26.17 33.37
C THR A 87 -44.52 -25.91 33.79
N GLN A 88 -45.13 -24.87 33.21
CA GLN A 88 -46.51 -24.47 33.48
C GLN A 88 -47.30 -24.49 32.16
N GLY A 89 -47.94 -25.62 31.85
CA GLY A 89 -48.66 -25.79 30.59
C GLY A 89 -47.75 -25.64 29.35
N ARG A 90 -47.95 -24.57 28.58
CA ARG A 90 -47.11 -24.19 27.40
C ARG A 90 -46.12 -23.07 27.71
N ALA A 91 -45.72 -22.92 28.97
CA ALA A 91 -44.77 -21.92 29.43
C ALA A 91 -43.72 -22.52 30.39
N TYR A 92 -42.61 -21.81 30.56
CA TYR A 92 -41.54 -22.16 31.50
C TYR A 92 -41.32 -21.00 32.47
N ALA A 93 -41.16 -21.29 33.76
CA ALA A 93 -40.86 -20.29 34.78
C ALA A 93 -39.58 -20.69 35.51
N LEU A 94 -38.66 -19.73 35.68
CA LEU A 94 -37.47 -19.90 36.50
C LEU A 94 -37.73 -19.26 37.86
N ARG A 95 -37.60 -20.06 38.93
CA ARG A 95 -37.61 -19.60 40.31
C ARG A 95 -36.18 -19.55 40.82
N LEU A 96 -35.83 -18.48 41.50
CA LEU A 96 -34.56 -18.29 42.19
C LEU A 96 -34.74 -17.23 43.29
N PRO A 97 -33.94 -17.26 44.36
CA PRO A 97 -33.80 -16.10 45.25
C PRO A 97 -33.32 -14.88 44.47
N GLU A 98 -33.96 -13.73 44.66
CA GLU A 98 -33.61 -12.52 43.90
C GLU A 98 -32.17 -12.05 44.20
N THR A 99 -31.60 -12.43 45.35
CA THR A 99 -30.20 -12.12 45.74
C THR A 99 -29.15 -12.80 44.87
N LEU A 100 -29.53 -13.82 44.07
CA LEU A 100 -28.62 -14.49 43.15
C LEU A 100 -28.56 -13.81 41.78
N LEU A 101 -29.38 -12.77 41.52
CA LEU A 101 -29.43 -12.06 40.25
C LEU A 101 -28.76 -10.69 40.38
N ASP A 102 -27.72 -10.45 39.58
CA ASP A 102 -26.96 -9.20 39.58
C ASP A 102 -27.83 -7.95 39.28
N VAL A 103 -28.78 -8.07 38.36
CA VAL A 103 -29.76 -7.01 38.04
C VAL A 103 -30.55 -6.61 39.27
N ARG A 104 -31.02 -7.57 40.07
CA ARG A 104 -31.77 -7.24 41.28
C ARG A 104 -30.89 -6.54 42.29
N ARG A 105 -29.67 -7.04 42.49
CA ARG A 105 -28.71 -6.43 43.41
C ARG A 105 -28.38 -4.99 43.00
N PHE A 106 -28.22 -4.74 41.70
CA PHE A 106 -28.04 -3.41 41.14
C PHE A 106 -29.24 -2.50 41.43
N GLU A 107 -30.47 -2.96 41.16
CA GLU A 107 -31.69 -2.21 41.43
C GLU A 107 -31.86 -1.88 42.92
N ASP A 108 -31.59 -2.84 43.79
CA ASP A 108 -31.69 -2.69 45.24
C ASP A 108 -30.66 -1.67 45.76
N LEU A 109 -29.40 -1.74 45.31
CA LEU A 109 -28.37 -0.77 45.67
C LEU A 109 -28.72 0.63 45.17
N ALA A 110 -29.18 0.78 43.93
CA ALA A 110 -29.61 2.06 43.37
C ALA A 110 -30.82 2.63 44.14
N ALA A 111 -31.77 1.77 44.55
CA ALA A 111 -32.94 2.17 45.34
C ALA A 111 -32.60 2.51 46.79
N LEU A 112 -31.65 1.81 47.41
CA LEU A 112 -31.14 2.11 48.76
C LEU A 112 -30.41 3.46 48.76
N ALA A 113 -29.56 3.71 47.76
CA ALA A 113 -28.86 4.98 47.61
C ALA A 113 -29.82 6.17 47.55
N ARG A 114 -30.99 6.03 46.89
CA ARG A 114 -32.03 7.10 46.84
C ARG A 114 -32.65 7.42 48.21
N ARG A 115 -32.63 6.48 49.16
CA ARG A 115 -33.22 6.66 50.50
C ARG A 115 -32.19 7.10 51.54
N GLN A 116 -30.91 7.05 51.19
CA GLN A 116 -29.83 7.39 52.08
C GLN A 116 -29.75 8.91 52.26
N ARG A 117 -29.61 9.35 53.52
CA ARG A 117 -29.54 10.78 53.85
C ARG A 117 -28.14 11.36 53.71
N GLU A 118 -27.13 10.56 54.01
CA GLU A 118 -25.72 10.95 53.90
C GLU A 118 -25.23 10.75 52.46
N PRO A 119 -24.80 11.81 51.75
CA PRO A 119 -24.39 11.70 50.34
C PRO A 119 -23.18 10.78 50.13
N ALA A 120 -22.26 10.69 51.09
CA ALA A 120 -21.10 9.81 51.00
C ALA A 120 -21.49 8.32 50.96
N ASP A 121 -22.44 7.92 51.79
CA ASP A 121 -22.95 6.55 51.81
C ASP A 121 -23.74 6.23 50.53
N ALA A 122 -24.52 7.20 50.02
CA ALA A 122 -25.22 7.06 48.75
C ALA A 122 -24.23 6.86 47.59
N ALA A 123 -23.11 7.60 47.56
CA ALA A 123 -22.08 7.46 46.55
C ALA A 123 -21.40 6.08 46.58
N LEU A 124 -21.14 5.53 47.78
CA LEU A 124 -20.60 4.18 47.94
C LEU A 124 -21.55 3.13 47.35
N MET A 125 -22.84 3.18 47.70
CA MET A 125 -23.84 2.24 47.19
C MET A 125 -24.00 2.31 45.66
N LEU A 126 -23.99 3.52 45.08
CA LEU A 126 -24.09 3.70 43.63
C LEU A 126 -22.84 3.20 42.89
N ARG A 127 -21.65 3.38 43.48
CA ARG A 127 -20.40 2.81 42.93
C ARG A 127 -20.42 1.28 42.99
N GLU A 128 -20.88 0.70 44.09
CA GLU A 128 -21.05 -0.74 44.21
C GLU A 128 -22.05 -1.29 43.18
N ALA A 129 -23.14 -0.56 42.96
CA ALA A 129 -24.12 -0.91 41.92
C ALA A 129 -23.47 -0.92 40.53
N LEU A 130 -22.77 0.16 40.16
CA LEU A 130 -22.10 0.27 38.86
C LEU A 130 -20.96 -0.75 38.68
N ALA A 131 -20.31 -1.19 39.76
CA ALA A 131 -19.26 -2.20 39.71
C ALA A 131 -19.76 -3.62 39.36
N LEU A 132 -21.08 -3.86 39.41
CA LEU A 132 -21.68 -5.13 38.96
C LEU A 132 -21.66 -5.27 37.43
N TRP A 133 -21.49 -4.16 36.71
CA TRP A 133 -21.48 -4.14 35.25
C TRP A 133 -20.12 -4.56 34.69
N GLN A 134 -20.11 -5.61 33.87
CA GLN A 134 -18.90 -6.18 33.25
C GLN A 134 -18.87 -6.04 31.72
N GLY A 135 -19.64 -5.09 31.19
CA GLY A 135 -19.78 -4.83 29.75
C GLY A 135 -21.22 -4.50 29.37
N PRO A 136 -21.56 -4.54 28.06
CA PRO A 136 -22.93 -4.33 27.59
C PRO A 136 -23.91 -5.33 28.21
N ALA A 137 -25.10 -4.87 28.58
CA ALA A 137 -26.17 -5.72 29.09
C ALA A 137 -26.48 -6.88 28.13
N LEU A 138 -26.72 -8.06 28.70
CA LEU A 138 -27.09 -9.28 27.99
C LEU A 138 -26.10 -9.72 26.88
N GLY A 139 -24.80 -9.52 27.05
CA GLY A 139 -23.81 -9.95 26.06
C GLY A 139 -23.89 -11.45 25.70
N GLY A 140 -23.65 -11.79 24.43
CA GLY A 140 -23.55 -13.20 23.98
C GLY A 140 -24.87 -13.93 23.76
N ILE A 141 -25.96 -13.20 23.52
CA ILE A 141 -27.29 -13.69 23.16
C ILE A 141 -27.60 -13.48 21.66
N THR A 142 -28.78 -13.90 21.21
CA THR A 142 -29.35 -13.56 19.90
C THR A 142 -29.82 -12.10 19.86
N GLY A 143 -29.67 -11.43 18.71
CA GLY A 143 -30.05 -10.03 18.50
C GLY A 143 -31.54 -9.82 18.20
N THR A 144 -32.42 -10.58 18.86
CA THR A 144 -33.88 -10.48 18.64
C THR A 144 -34.46 -9.26 19.34
N ALA A 145 -35.49 -8.66 18.74
CA ALA A 145 -36.10 -7.41 19.22
C ALA A 145 -36.50 -7.43 20.72
N PRO A 146 -37.09 -8.51 21.28
CA PRO A 146 -37.43 -8.54 22.71
C PRO A 146 -36.21 -8.48 23.63
N LEU A 147 -35.09 -9.10 23.25
CA LEU A 147 -33.88 -9.09 24.07
C LEU A 147 -33.08 -7.80 23.89
N LEU A 148 -33.02 -7.24 22.68
CA LEU A 148 -32.41 -5.92 22.45
C LEU A 148 -33.15 -4.83 23.22
N ALA A 149 -34.48 -4.87 23.25
CA ALA A 149 -35.28 -3.96 24.05
C ALA A 149 -34.99 -4.09 25.56
N ALA A 150 -34.82 -5.32 26.06
CA ALA A 150 -34.47 -5.56 27.45
C ALA A 150 -33.03 -5.10 27.79
N ALA A 151 -32.06 -5.35 26.90
CA ALA A 151 -30.70 -4.88 27.04
C ALA A 151 -30.66 -3.34 27.10
N ASN A 152 -31.36 -2.67 26.19
CA ASN A 152 -31.47 -1.22 26.18
C ASN A 152 -32.11 -0.68 27.47
N ALA A 153 -33.18 -1.32 27.99
CA ALA A 153 -33.81 -0.89 29.24
C ALA A 153 -32.88 -1.02 30.47
N LEU A 154 -32.03 -2.06 30.50
CA LEU A 154 -31.00 -2.21 31.53
C LEU A 154 -29.93 -1.12 31.37
N GLU A 155 -29.44 -0.89 30.16
CA GLU A 155 -28.44 0.13 29.88
C GLU A 155 -28.95 1.54 30.25
N GLU A 156 -30.22 1.83 29.96
CA GLU A 156 -30.90 3.05 30.42
C GLU A 156 -30.88 3.19 31.95
N SER A 157 -31.12 2.09 32.68
CA SER A 157 -31.04 2.07 34.14
C SER A 157 -29.61 2.29 34.65
N ARG A 158 -28.60 1.79 33.93
CA ARG A 158 -27.18 2.06 34.21
C ARG A 158 -26.88 3.55 34.09
N ILE A 159 -27.25 4.16 32.98
CA ILE A 159 -26.99 5.58 32.73
C ILE A 159 -27.71 6.45 33.76
N ALA A 160 -28.97 6.14 34.10
CA ALA A 160 -29.67 6.84 35.19
C ALA A 160 -28.93 6.74 36.54
N THR A 161 -28.27 5.61 36.80
CA THR A 161 -27.47 5.41 38.02
C THR A 161 -26.14 6.17 37.97
N VAL A 162 -25.51 6.29 36.79
CA VAL A 162 -24.36 7.18 36.55
C VAL A 162 -24.76 8.63 36.81
N GLU A 163 -25.88 9.09 36.24
CA GLU A 163 -26.42 10.43 36.45
C GLU A 163 -26.68 10.70 37.95
N GLN A 164 -27.24 9.73 38.68
CA GLN A 164 -27.46 9.82 40.13
C GLN A 164 -26.15 9.89 40.93
N LEU A 165 -25.13 9.11 40.57
CA LEU A 165 -23.82 9.16 41.22
C LEU A 165 -23.13 10.50 40.98
N ALA A 166 -23.20 11.02 39.75
CA ALA A 166 -22.66 12.33 39.42
C ALA A 166 -23.36 13.46 40.19
N ALA A 167 -24.69 13.40 40.33
CA ALA A 167 -25.45 14.33 41.17
C ALA A 167 -25.02 14.24 42.65
N THR A 168 -24.73 13.04 43.15
CA THR A 168 -24.24 12.83 44.52
C THR A 168 -22.84 13.43 44.72
N TYR A 169 -21.93 13.25 43.75
CA TYR A 169 -20.63 13.93 43.76
C TYR A 169 -20.75 15.44 43.71
N ALA A 170 -21.73 15.98 42.97
CA ALA A 170 -21.98 17.42 42.94
C ALA A 170 -22.41 17.95 44.32
N VAL A 171 -23.23 17.22 45.08
CA VAL A 171 -23.59 17.59 46.46
C VAL A 171 -22.39 17.53 47.41
N LEU A 172 -21.48 16.57 47.19
CA LEU A 172 -20.24 16.43 47.97
C LEU A 172 -19.16 17.45 47.60
N GLY A 173 -19.39 18.31 46.60
CA GLY A 173 -18.37 19.23 46.07
C GLY A 173 -17.28 18.56 45.24
N GLU A 174 -17.43 17.27 44.92
CA GLU A 174 -16.47 16.47 44.15
C GLU A 174 -16.72 16.61 42.63
N HIS A 175 -16.77 17.85 42.14
CA HIS A 175 -17.20 18.17 40.78
C HIS A 175 -16.34 17.50 39.69
N ASP A 176 -15.02 17.40 39.89
CA ASP A 176 -14.12 16.72 38.94
C ASP A 176 -14.42 15.22 38.80
N ARG A 177 -14.85 14.55 39.88
CA ARG A 177 -15.27 13.15 39.81
C ARG A 177 -16.58 12.99 39.06
N ALA A 178 -17.51 13.95 39.22
CA ALA A 178 -18.73 13.99 38.42
C ALA A 178 -18.41 14.20 36.92
N VAL A 179 -17.49 15.11 36.59
CA VAL A 179 -17.05 15.36 35.22
C VAL A 179 -16.39 14.13 34.59
N ALA A 180 -15.47 13.47 35.29
CA ALA A 180 -14.80 12.28 34.77
C ALA A 180 -15.78 11.12 34.51
N LEU A 181 -16.75 10.93 35.40
CA LEU A 181 -17.79 9.91 35.25
C LEU A 181 -18.72 10.21 34.06
N LEU A 182 -19.24 11.43 33.98
CA LEU A 182 -20.19 11.84 32.95
C LEU A 182 -19.54 11.98 31.56
N GLY A 183 -18.30 12.46 31.49
CA GLY A 183 -17.57 12.64 30.23
C GLY A 183 -17.35 11.32 29.47
N LYS A 184 -17.07 10.23 30.20
CA LYS A 184 -16.94 8.89 29.61
C LYS A 184 -18.24 8.42 28.95
N GLU A 185 -19.36 8.60 29.63
CA GLU A 185 -20.67 8.18 29.11
C GLU A 185 -21.18 9.10 27.99
N ALA A 186 -20.92 10.40 28.08
CA ALA A 186 -21.29 11.40 27.06
C ALA A 186 -20.65 11.11 25.70
N ALA A 187 -19.42 10.58 25.67
CA ALA A 187 -18.76 10.18 24.43
C ALA A 187 -19.45 8.99 23.73
N THR A 188 -20.11 8.11 24.50
CA THR A 188 -20.81 6.93 23.98
C THR A 188 -22.29 7.23 23.68
N HIS A 189 -22.87 8.21 24.36
CA HIS A 189 -24.26 8.64 24.20
C HIS A 189 -24.37 10.15 23.89
N PRO A 190 -23.78 10.63 22.78
CA PRO A 190 -23.65 12.06 22.47
C PRO A 190 -25.00 12.79 22.34
N LEU A 191 -26.05 12.08 21.93
CA LEU A 191 -27.38 12.65 21.70
C LEU A 191 -28.30 12.61 22.93
N ARG A 192 -27.83 12.12 24.09
CA ARG A 192 -28.64 12.00 25.32
C ARG A 192 -28.62 13.31 26.10
N GLU A 193 -29.50 14.23 25.75
CA GLU A 193 -29.55 15.59 26.32
C GLU A 193 -29.48 15.68 27.86
N PRO A 194 -30.17 14.85 28.68
CA PRO A 194 -30.08 14.93 30.14
C PRO A 194 -28.68 14.62 30.69
N LEU A 195 -27.98 13.65 30.09
CA LEU A 195 -26.61 13.27 30.47
C LEU A 195 -25.63 14.39 30.14
N ILE A 196 -25.78 14.98 28.95
CA ILE A 196 -24.97 16.11 28.50
C ILE A 196 -25.25 17.35 29.37
N ALA A 197 -26.51 17.63 29.70
CA ALA A 197 -26.89 18.71 30.59
C ALA A 197 -26.30 18.55 32.00
N ALA A 198 -26.24 17.31 32.52
CA ALA A 198 -25.56 17.02 33.78
C ALA A 198 -24.05 17.28 33.70
N LEU A 199 -23.41 16.91 32.57
CA LEU A 199 -21.98 17.15 32.33
C LEU A 199 -21.68 18.65 32.25
N ILE A 200 -22.47 19.41 31.51
CA ILE A 200 -22.37 20.88 31.40
C ILE A 200 -22.45 21.53 32.79
N ARG A 201 -23.43 21.14 33.61
CA ARG A 201 -23.56 21.66 34.98
C ARG A 201 -22.39 21.25 35.88
N ALA A 202 -21.87 20.04 35.74
CA ALA A 202 -20.72 19.57 36.51
C ALA A 202 -19.43 20.32 36.11
N LEU A 203 -19.21 20.52 34.81
CA LEU A 203 -18.11 21.32 34.26
C LEU A 203 -18.19 22.77 34.76
N ASN A 204 -19.38 23.40 34.69
CA ASN A 204 -19.59 24.75 35.19
C ASN A 204 -19.26 24.86 36.69
N ARG A 205 -19.73 23.92 37.52
CA ARG A 205 -19.45 23.90 38.98
C ARG A 205 -17.99 23.56 39.31
N ALA A 206 -17.28 22.85 38.43
CA ALA A 206 -15.84 22.62 38.52
C ALA A 206 -15.01 23.83 38.08
N GLY A 207 -15.64 24.95 37.69
CA GLY A 207 -14.95 26.13 37.15
C GLY A 207 -14.51 25.99 35.68
N ARG A 208 -14.93 24.91 35.00
CA ARG A 208 -14.62 24.60 33.60
C ARG A 208 -15.75 25.09 32.68
N GLN A 209 -16.05 26.38 32.77
CA GLN A 209 -17.14 27.02 32.03
C GLN A 209 -16.99 26.88 30.51
N SER A 210 -15.77 27.06 30.00
CA SER A 210 -15.47 26.94 28.56
C SER A 210 -15.84 25.56 28.02
N ASP A 211 -15.42 24.51 28.72
CA ASP A 211 -15.72 23.11 28.37
C ASP A 211 -17.24 22.84 28.41
N ALA A 212 -17.97 23.47 29.34
CA ALA A 212 -19.42 23.37 29.44
C ALA A 212 -20.12 24.01 28.22
N LEU A 213 -19.62 25.15 27.74
CA LEU A 213 -20.15 25.81 26.53
C LEU A 213 -19.79 25.03 25.26
N GLU A 214 -18.56 24.54 25.16
CA GLU A 214 -18.12 23.71 24.03
C GLU A 214 -18.95 22.43 23.92
N GLN A 215 -19.18 21.75 25.04
CA GLN A 215 -20.01 20.55 25.08
C GLN A 215 -21.44 20.82 24.62
N TYR A 216 -22.03 21.98 24.98
CA TYR A 216 -23.35 22.38 24.47
C TYR A 216 -23.35 22.60 22.96
N HIS A 217 -22.38 23.34 22.42
CA HIS A 217 -22.30 23.66 21.00
C HIS A 217 -22.08 22.40 20.15
N ARG A 218 -21.19 21.51 20.58
CA ARG A 218 -20.97 20.22 19.95
C ARG A 218 -22.25 19.38 19.91
N THR A 219 -22.92 19.21 21.04
CA THR A 219 -24.16 18.42 21.10
C THR A 219 -25.28 19.06 20.27
N ARG A 220 -25.33 20.39 20.17
CA ARG A 220 -26.28 21.10 19.30
C ARG A 220 -26.05 20.79 17.82
N GLU A 221 -24.80 20.81 17.36
CA GLU A 221 -24.45 20.47 15.98
C GLU A 221 -24.78 18.99 15.69
N GLU A 222 -24.40 18.10 16.60
CA GLU A 222 -24.69 16.66 16.46
C GLU A 222 -26.20 16.35 16.43
N LEU A 223 -27.03 17.04 17.23
CA LEU A 223 -28.50 16.91 17.18
C LEU A 223 -29.10 17.45 15.89
N ALA A 224 -28.57 18.57 15.38
CA ALA A 224 -28.98 19.15 14.10
C ALA A 224 -28.65 18.22 12.93
N ASP A 225 -27.45 17.64 12.92
CA ASP A 225 -26.98 16.76 11.85
C ASP A 225 -27.68 15.39 11.87
N ALA A 226 -27.84 14.78 13.06
CA ALA A 226 -28.37 13.42 13.17
C ALA A 226 -29.90 13.35 13.12
N MET A 227 -30.60 14.34 13.70
CA MET A 227 -32.06 14.30 13.85
C MET A 227 -32.77 15.55 13.30
N GLY A 228 -32.05 16.59 12.87
CA GLY A 228 -32.65 17.81 12.35
C GLY A 228 -33.43 18.61 13.40
N VAL A 229 -33.10 18.45 14.68
CA VAL A 229 -33.80 19.08 15.80
C VAL A 229 -32.85 19.99 16.58
N ASP A 230 -33.41 21.08 17.13
CA ASP A 230 -32.69 21.94 18.08
C ASP A 230 -32.65 21.32 19.49
N PRO A 231 -31.69 21.74 20.36
CA PRO A 231 -31.63 21.35 21.77
C PRO A 231 -32.95 21.53 22.52
N GLY A 232 -33.38 20.46 23.18
CA GLY A 232 -34.51 20.45 24.10
C GLY A 232 -34.29 21.32 25.34
N PRO A 233 -35.36 21.50 26.15
CA PRO A 233 -35.36 22.44 27.27
C PRO A 233 -34.31 22.11 28.33
N VAL A 234 -34.10 20.83 28.64
CA VAL A 234 -33.15 20.39 29.68
C VAL A 234 -31.71 20.82 29.37
N LEU A 235 -31.32 20.73 28.09
CA LEU A 235 -29.98 21.11 27.63
C LEU A 235 -29.84 22.63 27.53
N ARG A 236 -30.88 23.34 27.08
CA ARG A 236 -30.92 24.81 27.03
C ARG A 236 -30.87 25.44 28.42
N GLU A 237 -31.62 24.91 29.39
CA GLU A 237 -31.59 25.38 30.79
C GLU A 237 -30.19 25.22 31.40
N ALA A 238 -29.50 24.10 31.15
CA ALA A 238 -28.14 23.90 31.61
C ALA A 238 -27.17 24.93 31.01
N TYR A 239 -27.34 25.26 29.73
CA TYR A 239 -26.58 26.30 29.06
C TYR A 239 -26.88 27.70 29.61
N GLU A 240 -28.15 28.02 29.87
CA GLU A 240 -28.55 29.28 30.50
C GLU A 240 -27.98 29.43 31.91
N GLU A 241 -27.99 28.37 32.73
CA GLU A 241 -27.32 28.34 34.05
C GLU A 241 -25.82 28.68 33.95
N VAL A 242 -25.15 28.21 32.90
CA VAL A 242 -23.73 28.54 32.64
C VAL A 242 -23.56 30.02 32.29
N LEU A 243 -24.52 30.64 31.62
CA LEU A 243 -24.50 32.06 31.25
C LEU A 243 -24.94 33.00 32.40
N GLU A 244 -25.77 32.55 33.34
CA GLU A 244 -26.20 33.35 34.48
C GLU A 244 -25.12 33.48 35.57
N VAL A 245 -24.28 32.46 35.76
CA VAL A 245 -23.14 32.53 36.70
C VAL A 245 -22.15 33.65 36.31
N THR A 246 -22.05 33.97 35.02
CA THR A 246 -21.30 35.14 34.51
C THR A 246 -21.94 36.50 34.82
N ALA A 247 -23.24 36.56 35.15
CA ALA A 247 -23.94 37.78 35.55
C ALA A 247 -24.05 37.95 37.07
N GLY A 248 -24.05 36.84 37.84
CA GLY A 248 -24.25 36.82 39.28
C GLY A 248 -22.98 36.86 40.15
N ALA A 249 -21.80 36.52 39.62
CA ALA A 249 -20.54 36.51 40.38
C ALA A 249 -19.84 37.90 40.46
N GLY A 250 -20.58 38.98 40.17
CA GLY A 250 -20.10 40.37 40.17
C GLY A 250 -20.75 41.29 41.21
N GLY A 251 -21.38 40.75 42.25
CA GLY A 251 -22.11 41.52 43.26
C GLY A 251 -21.53 41.38 44.66
N GLU A 252 -21.01 42.50 45.19
CA GLU A 252 -20.77 42.77 46.62
C GLU A 252 -19.53 42.14 47.27
N GLU A 253 -18.35 42.65 46.94
CA GLU A 253 -17.42 43.26 47.92
C GLU A 253 -16.14 43.69 47.19
N GLY A 254 -15.95 45.01 47.03
CA GLY A 254 -14.75 45.53 46.38
C GLY A 254 -14.91 46.89 45.72
N ALA A 255 -15.64 47.81 46.34
CA ALA A 255 -15.58 49.22 45.98
C ALA A 255 -14.20 49.80 46.35
N ALA A 256 -13.19 49.59 45.49
CA ALA A 256 -12.01 50.47 45.32
C ALA A 256 -10.98 49.83 44.37
N ALA A 257 -11.14 50.02 43.06
CA ALA A 257 -10.03 50.27 42.10
C ALA A 257 -10.58 50.31 40.67
N ARG A 258 -11.03 51.49 40.23
CA ARG A 258 -11.04 51.80 38.79
C ARG A 258 -9.61 52.15 38.40
N GLN A 259 -8.96 51.34 37.56
CA GLN A 259 -7.85 51.77 36.69
C GLN A 259 -7.52 50.74 35.59
N ALA A 260 -7.80 51.14 34.33
CA ALA A 260 -7.09 50.80 33.07
C ALA A 260 -7.09 49.34 32.51
N PRO A 261 -6.98 49.16 31.17
CA PRO A 261 -7.18 47.86 30.50
C PRO A 261 -6.02 46.90 30.80
N GLY A 262 -6.35 45.68 31.22
CA GLY A 262 -5.41 44.67 31.68
C GLY A 262 -4.48 44.18 30.57
N ARG A 263 -3.19 44.54 30.69
CA ARG A 263 -2.07 43.88 30.02
C ARG A 263 -2.12 42.38 30.33
N THR A 264 -2.06 41.54 29.30
CA THR A 264 -1.62 40.14 29.47
C THR A 264 -0.33 40.19 30.31
N LEU A 265 -0.32 39.53 31.47
CA LEU A 265 0.86 39.42 32.32
C LEU A 265 1.85 38.45 31.66
N VAL A 266 2.40 38.86 30.52
CA VAL A 266 3.55 38.23 29.88
C VAL A 266 4.75 38.66 30.70
N ARG A 267 5.39 37.71 31.37
CA ARG A 267 6.71 37.96 31.95
C ARG A 267 7.71 37.86 30.79
N ASP A 268 8.61 38.82 30.63
CA ASP A 268 9.71 38.64 29.67
C ASP A 268 10.48 37.38 30.08
N PRO A 269 10.52 36.34 29.23
CA PRO A 269 11.25 35.14 29.56
C PRO A 269 12.73 35.50 29.69
N GLU A 270 13.37 35.07 30.79
CA GLU A 270 14.76 35.40 31.15
C GLU A 270 15.77 34.88 30.10
N ALA A 271 15.33 33.91 29.27
CA ALA A 271 16.00 33.40 28.07
C ALA A 271 14.96 32.95 27.03
N ALA A 272 15.30 33.00 25.75
CA ALA A 272 14.46 32.49 24.66
C ALA A 272 14.15 30.99 24.87
N PRO A 273 12.89 30.54 24.71
CA PRO A 273 12.53 29.13 24.91
C PRO A 273 13.21 28.23 23.88
N ASP A 274 13.73 27.09 24.35
CA ASP A 274 14.32 26.06 23.51
C ASP A 274 13.76 24.70 23.92
N LEU A 275 12.76 24.23 23.16
CA LEU A 275 12.07 22.97 23.40
C LEU A 275 12.62 21.83 22.54
N LEU A 276 13.69 22.05 21.77
CA LEU A 276 14.23 21.03 20.88
C LEU A 276 14.69 19.77 21.65
N PRO A 277 14.41 18.58 21.11
CA PRO A 277 14.99 17.35 21.64
C PRO A 277 16.51 17.34 21.43
N ARG A 278 17.20 16.40 22.08
CA ARG A 278 18.66 16.27 21.94
C ARG A 278 19.08 16.16 20.47
N PRO A 279 20.21 16.78 20.08
CA PRO A 279 20.70 16.69 18.72
C PRO A 279 20.99 15.22 18.36
N PRO A 280 20.58 14.77 17.17
CA PRO A 280 20.85 13.41 16.73
C PRO A 280 22.36 13.20 16.63
N ARG A 281 22.87 12.10 17.20
CA ARG A 281 24.25 11.63 16.98
C ARG A 281 24.29 10.69 15.78
N GLY A 282 25.41 10.67 15.07
CA GLY A 282 25.62 9.84 13.89
C GLY A 282 24.60 10.15 12.78
N PHE A 283 24.67 11.38 12.27
CA PHE A 283 23.83 11.88 11.19
C PHE A 283 24.73 12.02 9.96
N HIS A 284 24.40 11.29 8.89
CA HIS A 284 25.14 11.30 7.62
C HIS A 284 24.19 11.49 6.45
N GLY A 285 24.74 11.98 5.35
CA GLY A 285 24.00 12.26 4.13
C GLY A 285 23.06 13.45 4.27
N ARG A 286 22.07 13.50 3.37
CA ARG A 286 20.96 14.47 3.37
C ARG A 286 21.30 15.90 2.96
N ALA A 287 22.41 16.12 2.27
CA ALA A 287 22.77 17.45 1.78
C ALA A 287 21.68 18.08 0.88
N PRO A 288 21.07 17.35 -0.07
CA PRO A 288 19.99 17.88 -0.90
C PRO A 288 18.76 18.29 -0.07
N GLU A 289 18.33 17.46 0.88
CA GLU A 289 17.15 17.71 1.70
C GLU A 289 17.38 18.83 2.71
N LEU A 290 18.58 18.94 3.29
CA LEU A 290 18.97 20.08 4.12
C LEU A 290 18.97 21.38 3.32
N ALA A 291 19.51 21.37 2.10
CA ALA A 291 19.48 22.53 1.22
C ALA A 291 18.04 22.92 0.85
N ALA A 292 17.19 21.94 0.50
CA ALA A 292 15.78 22.16 0.20
C ALA A 292 15.00 22.72 1.40
N LEU A 293 15.27 22.24 2.61
CA LEU A 293 14.72 22.78 3.86
C LEU A 293 15.15 24.24 4.07
N THR A 294 16.44 24.55 3.93
CA THR A 294 16.96 25.91 4.08
C THR A 294 16.38 26.87 3.04
N THR A 295 16.31 26.45 1.78
CA THR A 295 15.65 27.24 0.73
C THR A 295 14.18 27.46 1.08
N THR A 296 13.43 26.42 1.43
CA THR A 296 12.01 26.54 1.79
C THR A 296 11.77 27.49 2.96
N ALA A 297 12.59 27.37 4.01
CA ALA A 297 12.53 28.21 5.20
C ALA A 297 12.94 29.68 4.97
N THR A 298 13.30 30.07 3.74
CA THR A 298 13.70 31.44 3.39
C THR A 298 12.90 32.05 2.23
N VAL A 299 12.03 31.28 1.57
CA VAL A 299 11.36 31.71 0.33
C VAL A 299 10.15 32.62 0.58
N THR A 300 9.45 32.48 1.71
CA THR A 300 8.25 33.25 2.04
C THR A 300 8.37 33.96 3.37
N GLU A 301 7.46 34.90 3.66
CA GLU A 301 7.43 35.62 4.95
C GLU A 301 7.09 34.67 6.12
N THR A 302 6.26 33.65 5.91
CA THR A 302 5.90 32.64 6.93
C THR A 302 6.03 31.23 6.37
N PRO A 303 7.26 30.73 6.16
CA PRO A 303 7.47 29.49 5.44
C PRO A 303 7.02 28.29 6.24
N ILE A 304 6.30 27.38 5.57
CA ILE A 304 5.89 26.08 6.09
C ILE A 304 6.59 25.01 5.25
N ALA A 305 7.65 24.41 5.80
CA ALA A 305 8.32 23.29 5.18
C ALA A 305 7.68 21.98 5.64
N LEU A 306 7.16 21.19 4.70
CA LEU A 306 6.49 19.93 4.98
C LEU A 306 7.39 18.74 4.62
N VAL A 307 8.05 18.19 5.63
CA VAL A 307 8.96 17.05 5.51
C VAL A 307 8.18 15.74 5.51
N THR A 308 8.13 15.07 4.37
CA THR A 308 7.37 13.83 4.16
C THR A 308 8.30 12.68 3.82
N GLY A 309 7.82 11.44 3.95
CA GLY A 309 8.62 10.25 3.66
C GLY A 309 8.23 9.05 4.52
N PRO A 310 8.80 7.87 4.25
CA PRO A 310 8.48 6.65 4.96
C PRO A 310 8.88 6.70 6.43
N ALA A 311 8.31 5.80 7.21
CA ALA A 311 8.61 5.72 8.62
C ALA A 311 10.03 5.14 8.85
N GLY A 312 10.76 5.65 9.84
CA GLY A 312 12.15 5.24 10.09
C GLY A 312 13.20 5.85 9.16
N VAL A 313 12.79 6.66 8.17
CA VAL A 313 13.69 7.31 7.20
C VAL A 313 14.55 8.45 7.80
N GLY A 314 14.23 8.89 9.01
CA GLY A 314 15.00 9.90 9.74
C GLY A 314 14.47 11.34 9.68
N LYS A 315 13.21 11.58 9.26
CA LYS A 315 12.61 12.93 9.19
C LYS A 315 12.81 13.76 10.45
N THR A 316 12.51 13.21 11.63
CA THR A 316 12.71 13.90 12.92
C THR A 316 14.18 14.25 13.14
N SER A 317 15.09 13.33 12.83
CA SER A 317 16.54 13.59 12.94
C SER A 317 17.01 14.67 11.96
N LEU A 318 16.52 14.66 10.71
CA LEU A 318 16.81 15.69 9.71
C LEU A 318 16.37 17.07 10.19
N VAL A 319 15.12 17.20 10.64
CA VAL A 319 14.56 18.49 11.09
C VAL A 319 15.24 18.99 12.35
N VAL A 320 15.50 18.12 13.33
CA VAL A 320 16.21 18.51 14.55
C VAL A 320 17.65 18.91 14.23
N HIS A 321 18.36 18.18 13.36
CA HIS A 321 19.70 18.54 12.90
C HIS A 321 19.71 19.92 12.23
N TRP A 322 18.77 20.15 11.31
CA TRP A 322 18.59 21.42 10.63
C TRP A 322 18.29 22.57 11.62
N ALA A 323 17.41 22.33 12.60
CA ALA A 323 17.02 23.30 13.62
C ALA A 323 18.18 23.70 14.56
N TYR A 324 19.12 22.79 14.82
CA TYR A 324 20.37 23.12 15.52
C TYR A 324 21.33 23.94 14.66
N ALA A 325 21.46 23.60 13.37
CA ALA A 325 22.35 24.31 12.45
C ALA A 325 21.88 25.75 12.14
N HIS A 326 20.58 26.04 12.27
CA HIS A 326 19.98 27.34 11.96
C HIS A 326 19.52 28.12 13.21
N ALA A 327 20.05 27.79 14.39
CA ALA A 327 19.65 28.44 15.65
C ALA A 327 19.78 29.97 15.61
N ASP A 328 20.85 30.48 15.00
CA ASP A 328 21.14 31.92 14.90
C ASP A 328 20.09 32.71 14.09
N ALA A 329 19.31 32.03 13.25
CA ALA A 329 18.23 32.64 12.48
C ALA A 329 16.96 32.88 13.30
N TYR A 330 16.83 32.25 14.48
CA TYR A 330 15.62 32.28 15.32
C TYR A 330 15.96 32.65 16.77
N PRO A 331 16.45 33.88 17.01
CA PRO A 331 16.95 34.30 18.33
C PRO A 331 15.87 34.36 19.41
N ASP A 332 14.59 34.44 19.04
CA ASP A 332 13.49 34.58 20.00
C ASP A 332 12.99 33.24 20.54
N GLY A 333 13.49 32.11 20.00
CA GLY A 333 13.20 30.77 20.52
C GLY A 333 12.90 29.71 19.46
N ARG A 334 12.91 28.46 19.90
CA ARG A 334 12.67 27.25 19.09
C ARG A 334 11.69 26.35 19.82
N LEU A 335 10.50 26.20 19.25
CA LEU A 335 9.41 25.41 19.80
C LEU A 335 9.35 24.06 19.08
N PHE A 336 9.14 22.99 19.83
CA PHE A 336 9.03 21.63 19.31
C PHE A 336 7.87 20.92 19.98
N ALA A 337 7.07 20.22 19.19
CA ALA A 337 6.04 19.31 19.68
C ALA A 337 6.02 18.02 18.87
N ASP A 338 6.02 16.86 19.55
CA ASP A 338 5.66 15.58 18.94
C ASP A 338 4.14 15.45 18.96
N LEU A 339 3.55 15.52 17.77
CA LEU A 339 2.12 15.46 17.55
C LEU A 339 1.55 14.04 17.65
N ARG A 340 2.40 13.01 17.80
CA ARG A 340 1.98 11.62 18.04
C ARG A 340 0.96 11.10 17.02
N GLY A 341 0.98 11.64 15.80
CA GLY A 341 -0.01 11.34 14.77
C GLY A 341 0.11 9.94 14.17
N HIS A 342 1.27 9.31 14.34
CA HIS A 342 1.56 7.96 13.85
C HIS A 342 2.21 7.07 14.93
N SER A 343 1.91 7.31 16.20
CA SER A 343 2.25 6.41 17.31
C SER A 343 1.10 5.43 17.59
N GLY A 344 1.36 4.38 18.37
CA GLY A 344 0.32 3.48 18.89
C GLY A 344 -0.52 4.06 20.03
N THR A 345 -0.48 5.39 20.21
CA THR A 345 -1.13 6.17 21.28
C THR A 345 -1.95 7.29 20.68
N ASP A 346 -2.86 7.88 21.47
CA ASP A 346 -3.71 8.97 20.96
C ASP A 346 -2.87 10.19 20.49
N PRO A 347 -3.19 10.75 19.31
CA PRO A 347 -2.53 11.96 18.79
C PRO A 347 -2.64 13.13 19.77
N ALA A 348 -1.61 13.98 19.80
CA ALA A 348 -1.62 15.19 20.61
C ALA A 348 -2.72 16.15 20.16
N GLN A 349 -3.52 16.65 21.11
CA GLN A 349 -4.54 17.64 20.80
C GLN A 349 -3.87 19.01 20.61
N PRO A 350 -4.21 19.78 19.55
CA PRO A 350 -3.60 21.09 19.30
C PRO A 350 -3.72 22.07 20.47
N ALA A 351 -4.79 21.98 21.26
CA ALA A 351 -4.99 22.82 22.44
C ALA A 351 -3.92 22.57 23.53
N ASP A 352 -3.54 21.30 23.74
CA ASP A 352 -2.49 20.94 24.70
C ASP A 352 -1.12 21.47 24.24
N VAL A 353 -0.82 21.34 22.95
CA VAL A 353 0.43 21.84 22.34
C VAL A 353 0.51 23.36 22.44
N LEU A 354 -0.57 24.09 22.13
CA LEU A 354 -0.62 25.54 22.28
C LEU A 354 -0.46 25.97 23.73
N ARG A 355 -1.05 25.24 24.68
CA ARG A 355 -0.87 25.50 26.11
C ARG A 355 0.61 25.40 26.49
N GLU A 356 1.31 24.35 26.06
CA GLU A 356 2.75 24.19 26.28
C GLU A 356 3.57 25.33 25.64
N PHE A 357 3.27 25.70 24.39
CA PHE A 357 3.95 26.79 23.70
C PHE A 357 3.73 28.15 24.38
N LEU A 358 2.50 28.45 24.79
CA LEU A 358 2.15 29.70 25.46
C LEU A 358 2.84 29.82 26.83
N LEU A 359 2.89 28.72 27.59
CA LEU A 359 3.64 28.66 28.85
C LEU A 359 5.14 28.90 28.62
N ALA A 360 5.73 28.26 27.61
CA ALA A 360 7.14 28.44 27.24
C ALA A 360 7.47 29.88 26.80
N LEU A 361 6.51 30.56 26.15
CA LEU A 361 6.63 31.97 25.74
C LEU A 361 6.40 32.97 26.89
N GLY A 362 6.17 32.51 28.11
CA GLY A 362 6.07 33.33 29.33
C GLY A 362 4.65 33.73 29.73
N VAL A 363 3.62 33.19 29.07
CA VAL A 363 2.22 33.35 29.50
C VAL A 363 2.04 32.58 30.80
N GLN A 364 1.51 33.24 31.83
CA GLN A 364 1.23 32.56 33.10
C GLN A 364 0.10 31.54 32.90
N ALA A 365 0.17 30.39 33.56
CA ALA A 365 -0.83 29.32 33.39
C ALA A 365 -2.31 29.78 33.52
N PRO A 366 -2.68 30.70 34.43
CA PRO A 366 -4.06 31.21 34.52
C PRO A 366 -4.49 32.12 33.35
N ALA A 367 -3.54 32.60 32.54
CA ALA A 367 -3.78 33.50 31.42
C ALA A 367 -3.78 32.77 30.06
N VAL A 368 -3.57 31.45 30.05
CA VAL A 368 -3.69 30.62 28.85
C VAL A 368 -5.18 30.35 28.58
N PRO A 369 -5.73 30.73 27.41
CA PRO A 369 -7.12 30.45 27.08
C PRO A 369 -7.40 28.94 26.99
N ASP A 370 -8.59 28.50 27.42
CA ASP A 370 -8.98 27.10 27.33
C ASP A 370 -9.46 26.69 25.93
N SER A 371 -10.09 27.62 25.19
CA SER A 371 -10.51 27.39 23.80
C SER A 371 -9.32 27.33 22.85
N LEU A 372 -9.32 26.34 21.95
CA LEU A 372 -8.33 26.18 20.89
C LEU A 372 -8.17 27.46 20.03
N ASP A 373 -9.29 28.05 19.59
CA ASP A 373 -9.26 29.24 18.74
C ASP A 373 -8.68 30.45 19.46
N ALA A 374 -9.03 30.62 20.75
CA ALA A 374 -8.50 31.69 21.58
C ALA A 374 -7.01 31.51 21.88
N ALA A 375 -6.58 30.28 22.18
CA ALA A 375 -5.17 29.94 22.40
C ALA A 375 -4.35 30.15 21.12
N ALA A 376 -4.87 29.74 19.96
CA ALA A 376 -4.23 29.94 18.66
C ALA A 376 -4.16 31.43 18.29
N ALA A 377 -5.21 32.21 18.57
CA ALA A 377 -5.21 33.66 18.38
C ALA A 377 -4.19 34.37 19.29
N LEU A 378 -4.11 33.97 20.56
CA LEU A 378 -3.12 34.49 21.50
C LEU A 378 -1.69 34.13 21.05
N PHE A 379 -1.47 32.89 20.62
CA PHE A 379 -0.18 32.44 20.10
C PHE A 379 0.24 33.31 18.91
N ARG A 380 -0.61 33.46 17.88
CA ARG A 380 -0.34 34.34 16.73
C ARG A 380 -0.06 35.79 17.14
N SER A 381 -0.79 36.32 18.13
CA SER A 381 -0.56 37.67 18.64
C SER A 381 0.78 37.84 19.35
N LEU A 382 1.24 36.83 20.11
CA LEU A 382 2.49 36.89 20.88
C LEU A 382 3.73 36.76 19.98
N VAL A 383 3.61 36.00 18.89
CA VAL A 383 4.74 35.68 18.00
C VAL A 383 4.81 36.60 16.77
N LYS A 384 3.84 37.51 16.60
CA LYS A 384 3.71 38.40 15.44
C LYS A 384 5.01 39.12 15.06
N ASP A 385 5.71 39.68 16.04
CA ASP A 385 6.94 40.46 15.85
C ASP A 385 8.20 39.69 16.30
N ARG A 386 8.10 38.36 16.44
CA ARG A 386 9.20 37.48 16.88
C ARG A 386 9.76 36.65 15.73
N ARG A 387 11.01 36.23 15.90
CA ARG A 387 11.73 35.30 15.02
C ARG A 387 11.86 33.93 15.68
N LEU A 388 10.84 33.08 15.46
CA LEU A 388 10.74 31.75 16.05
C LEU A 388 10.85 30.64 15.01
N LEU A 389 11.40 29.50 15.42
CA LEU A 389 11.25 28.24 14.70
C LEU A 389 10.20 27.38 15.42
N VAL A 390 9.18 26.92 14.69
CA VAL A 390 8.17 25.97 15.18
C VAL A 390 8.37 24.63 14.48
N VAL A 391 8.71 23.59 15.23
CA VAL A 391 8.85 22.22 14.72
C VAL A 391 7.67 21.38 15.20
N LEU A 392 6.88 20.88 14.25
CA LEU A 392 5.71 20.04 14.49
C LEU A 392 6.01 18.63 13.97
N ASP A 393 6.50 17.77 14.85
CA ASP A 393 6.95 16.43 14.50
C ASP A 393 5.77 15.45 14.48
N ASN A 394 5.78 14.51 13.55
CA ASN A 394 4.86 13.37 13.50
C ASN A 394 3.37 13.75 13.38
N ALA A 395 3.05 14.78 12.59
CA ALA A 395 1.68 15.23 12.34
C ALA A 395 0.81 14.12 11.71
N LYS A 396 -0.45 13.97 12.13
CA LYS A 396 -1.40 13.00 11.58
C LYS A 396 -2.08 13.49 10.30
N ASP A 397 -2.58 14.72 10.35
CA ASP A 397 -3.43 15.36 9.35
C ASP A 397 -3.26 16.90 9.42
N SER A 398 -3.78 17.61 8.43
CA SER A 398 -3.67 19.07 8.36
C SER A 398 -4.46 19.80 9.44
N ALA A 399 -5.52 19.18 10.00
CA ALA A 399 -6.34 19.78 11.06
C ALA A 399 -5.55 19.89 12.38
N GLN A 400 -4.64 18.95 12.62
CA GLN A 400 -3.73 19.00 13.77
C GLN A 400 -2.70 20.12 13.66
N VAL A 401 -2.29 20.47 12.44
CA VAL A 401 -1.18 21.42 12.19
C VAL A 401 -1.66 22.87 12.15
N ARG A 402 -2.77 23.15 11.46
CA ARG A 402 -3.24 24.53 11.19
C ARG A 402 -3.36 25.44 12.43
N PRO A 403 -3.91 24.98 13.58
CA PRO A 403 -4.00 25.85 14.76
C PRO A 403 -2.65 26.26 15.35
N LEU A 404 -1.58 25.52 15.04
CA LEU A 404 -0.23 25.68 15.58
C LEU A 404 0.66 26.58 14.71
N LEU A 405 0.15 27.07 13.57
CA LEU A 405 0.91 27.89 12.64
C LEU A 405 1.08 29.33 13.19
N PRO A 406 2.32 29.87 13.22
CA PRO A 406 2.59 31.24 13.62
C PRO A 406 2.13 32.23 12.54
N GLY A 407 1.87 33.48 12.92
CA GLY A 407 1.39 34.53 12.00
C GLY A 407 2.41 35.63 11.66
N GLY A 408 3.64 35.55 12.17
CA GLY A 408 4.64 36.63 12.05
C GLY A 408 5.69 36.39 10.96
N PRO A 409 6.11 37.42 10.20
CA PRO A 409 7.02 37.29 9.04
C PRO A 409 8.47 36.88 9.39
N GLY A 410 8.79 36.75 10.68
CA GLY A 410 10.07 36.24 11.18
C GLY A 410 10.04 34.77 11.59
N CYS A 411 8.86 34.11 11.52
CA CYS A 411 8.67 32.75 12.00
C CYS A 411 8.71 31.74 10.86
N ALA A 412 9.36 30.60 11.08
CA ALA A 412 9.32 29.45 10.17
C ALA A 412 8.68 28.24 10.86
N THR A 413 7.91 27.45 10.11
CA THR A 413 7.34 26.18 10.58
C THR A 413 7.92 25.02 9.79
N VAL A 414 8.38 23.99 10.48
CA VAL A 414 8.80 22.72 9.86
C VAL A 414 7.92 21.61 10.41
N VAL A 415 7.18 20.95 9.53
CA VAL A 415 6.25 19.88 9.87
C VAL A 415 6.83 18.56 9.38
N THR A 416 6.85 17.52 10.21
CA THR A 416 7.13 16.16 9.72
C THR A 416 5.86 15.32 9.69
N SER A 417 5.67 14.55 8.62
CA SER A 417 4.54 13.64 8.49
C SER A 417 4.94 12.36 7.75
N ARG A 418 4.17 11.29 7.96
CA ARG A 418 4.23 10.04 7.16
C ARG A 418 3.18 10.02 6.05
N THR A 419 2.50 11.14 5.82
CA THR A 419 1.54 11.33 4.74
C THR A 419 1.79 12.67 4.06
N ARG A 420 1.34 12.82 2.81
CA ARG A 420 1.58 14.03 2.01
C ARG A 420 0.89 15.30 2.51
N LEU A 421 -0.14 15.19 3.38
CA LEU A 421 -0.92 16.31 3.93
C LEU A 421 -1.40 17.34 2.89
N ASP A 422 -1.89 16.89 1.73
CA ASP A 422 -2.20 17.75 0.57
C ASP A 422 -3.05 18.99 0.88
N ALA A 423 -3.92 18.93 1.89
CA ALA A 423 -4.73 20.07 2.30
C ALA A 423 -3.91 21.27 2.80
N ILE A 424 -2.77 21.09 3.48
CA ILE A 424 -1.92 22.21 3.94
C ILE A 424 -1.06 22.79 2.80
N ILE A 425 -0.73 21.97 1.80
CA ILE A 425 -0.08 22.43 0.57
C ILE A 425 -1.05 23.35 -0.18
N ALA A 426 -2.31 22.93 -0.32
CA ALA A 426 -3.32 23.65 -1.07
C ALA A 426 -3.81 24.94 -0.40
N SER A 427 -4.05 24.94 0.92
CA SER A 427 -4.64 26.10 1.61
C SER A 427 -3.65 27.02 2.30
N ASP A 428 -2.52 26.48 2.76
CA ASP A 428 -1.55 27.21 3.60
C ASP A 428 -0.19 27.37 2.90
N CYS A 429 -0.12 27.01 1.61
CA CYS A 429 1.08 27.12 0.76
C CYS A 429 2.32 26.41 1.34
N ALA A 430 2.13 25.29 2.04
CA ALA A 430 3.25 24.49 2.52
C ALA A 430 4.05 23.91 1.35
N THR A 431 5.38 24.00 1.44
CA THR A 431 6.28 23.46 0.42
C THR A 431 6.75 22.06 0.84
N PRO A 432 6.47 21.02 0.04
CA PRO A 432 6.92 19.67 0.35
C PRO A 432 8.44 19.53 0.23
N VAL A 433 9.04 18.83 1.19
CA VAL A 433 10.42 18.35 1.16
C VAL A 433 10.38 16.84 1.37
N PRO A 434 10.30 16.04 0.28
CA PRO A 434 10.28 14.58 0.40
C PRO A 434 11.65 14.08 0.87
N VAL A 435 11.63 13.09 1.77
CA VAL A 435 12.81 12.43 2.32
C VAL A 435 12.73 10.96 1.98
N GLU A 436 13.64 10.52 1.13
CA GLU A 436 13.73 9.13 0.64
C GLU A 436 14.66 8.28 1.51
N VAL A 437 14.79 6.98 1.25
CA VAL A 437 15.85 6.16 1.88
C VAL A 437 17.24 6.70 1.54
N LEU A 438 18.26 6.39 2.35
CA LEU A 438 19.63 6.77 2.04
C LEU A 438 20.12 6.01 0.81
N ASP A 439 20.94 6.66 -0.01
CA ASP A 439 21.69 5.96 -1.05
C ASP A 439 22.70 4.97 -0.45
N GLU A 440 23.25 4.11 -1.29
CA GLU A 440 24.13 3.02 -0.84
C GLU A 440 25.38 3.53 -0.11
N ASP A 441 25.96 4.66 -0.55
CA ASP A 441 27.17 5.21 0.02
C ASP A 441 26.90 5.86 1.39
N ASP A 442 25.87 6.70 1.49
CA ASP A 442 25.44 7.32 2.75
C ASP A 442 24.95 6.27 3.76
N ALA A 443 24.25 5.24 3.30
CA ALA A 443 23.80 4.13 4.16
C ALA A 443 24.99 3.33 4.72
N ALA A 444 25.99 3.04 3.88
CA ALA A 444 27.21 2.36 4.30
C ALA A 444 28.02 3.21 5.30
N LEU A 445 28.14 4.52 5.07
CA LEU A 445 28.82 5.45 5.99
C LEU A 445 28.11 5.54 7.35
N LEU A 446 26.78 5.67 7.35
CA LEU A 446 25.99 5.69 8.58
C LEU A 446 26.18 4.40 9.39
N LEU A 447 26.17 3.25 8.71
CA LEU A 447 26.39 1.95 9.34
C LEU A 447 27.82 1.83 9.89
N ALA A 448 28.83 2.23 9.10
CA ALA A 448 30.22 2.20 9.51
C ALA A 448 30.48 3.06 10.75
N GLU A 449 29.94 4.28 10.81
CA GLU A 449 30.04 5.12 12.01
C GLU A 449 29.35 4.48 13.21
N ALA A 450 28.15 3.91 13.00
CA ALA A 450 27.42 3.23 14.06
C ALA A 450 28.18 2.03 14.60
N LEU A 451 28.93 1.29 13.77
CA LEU A 451 29.74 0.14 14.15
C LEU A 451 31.10 0.54 14.76
N GLY A 452 31.72 1.62 14.30
CA GLY A 452 33.02 2.08 14.75
C GLY A 452 34.15 1.11 14.32
N PRO A 453 35.03 0.65 15.23
CA PRO A 453 36.16 -0.22 14.89
C PRO A 453 35.78 -1.55 14.23
N ASP A 454 34.54 -2.01 14.44
CA ASP A 454 34.03 -3.27 13.90
C ASP A 454 33.69 -3.19 12.39
N ALA A 455 33.70 -2.00 11.79
CA ALA A 455 33.40 -1.74 10.37
C ALA A 455 34.57 -2.06 9.41
N SER A 456 35.37 -3.07 9.70
CA SER A 456 36.61 -3.34 8.96
C SER A 456 36.41 -3.97 7.57
N ASP A 457 35.26 -4.60 7.32
CA ASP A 457 34.90 -5.21 6.03
C ASP A 457 33.90 -4.32 5.26
N GLU A 458 34.40 -3.49 4.35
CA GLU A 458 33.59 -2.56 3.57
C GLU A 458 32.52 -3.28 2.72
N ARG A 459 32.85 -4.45 2.16
CA ARG A 459 31.92 -5.20 1.32
C ARG A 459 30.75 -5.73 2.16
N ALA A 460 31.05 -6.25 3.35
CA ALA A 460 30.00 -6.71 4.27
C ALA A 460 29.15 -5.54 4.78
N VAL A 461 29.74 -4.37 5.05
CA VAL A 461 28.99 -3.16 5.44
C VAL A 461 28.01 -2.73 4.35
N ARG A 462 28.46 -2.65 3.08
CA ARG A 462 27.58 -2.33 1.95
C ARG A 462 26.46 -3.36 1.79
N GLU A 463 26.76 -4.63 1.97
CA GLU A 463 25.73 -5.69 1.89
C GLU A 463 24.68 -5.56 3.00
N VAL A 464 25.09 -5.33 4.25
CA VAL A 464 24.14 -5.08 5.35
C VAL A 464 23.34 -3.81 5.09
N ALA A 465 23.97 -2.76 4.54
CA ALA A 465 23.28 -1.51 4.22
C ALA A 465 22.19 -1.71 3.15
N ARG A 466 22.50 -2.48 2.12
CA ARG A 466 21.55 -2.91 1.08
C ARG A 466 20.41 -3.74 1.64
N LEU A 467 20.70 -4.72 2.51
CA LEU A 467 19.68 -5.57 3.16
C LEU A 467 18.77 -4.78 4.13
N CYS A 468 19.26 -3.64 4.64
CA CYS A 468 18.50 -2.68 5.43
C CYS A 468 17.74 -1.64 4.57
N ASP A 469 17.80 -1.76 3.24
CA ASP A 469 17.07 -0.94 2.27
C ASP A 469 17.33 0.57 2.45
N GLY A 470 18.56 0.93 2.83
CA GLY A 470 18.97 2.32 3.07
C GLY A 470 18.24 3.02 4.23
N LEU A 471 17.46 2.30 5.04
CA LEU A 471 16.63 2.88 6.09
C LEU A 471 17.48 3.15 7.37
N PRO A 472 17.66 4.42 7.81
CA PRO A 472 18.48 4.74 8.97
C PRO A 472 18.11 4.00 10.26
N LEU A 473 16.81 3.76 10.49
CA LEU A 473 16.35 2.97 11.63
C LEU A 473 16.83 1.51 11.55
N ALA A 474 16.73 0.87 10.38
CA ALA A 474 17.17 -0.51 10.18
C ALA A 474 18.68 -0.65 10.37
N LEU A 475 19.46 0.29 9.80
CA LEU A 475 20.93 0.34 9.95
C LEU A 475 21.34 0.45 11.42
N ARG A 476 20.66 1.28 12.21
CA ARG A 476 20.93 1.43 13.65
C ARG A 476 20.57 0.17 14.44
N ILE A 477 19.48 -0.51 14.10
CA ILE A 477 19.10 -1.77 14.74
C ILE A 477 20.11 -2.87 14.40
N ALA A 478 20.54 -2.96 13.14
CA ALA A 478 21.58 -3.90 12.70
C ALA A 478 22.90 -3.67 13.47
N ALA A 479 23.36 -2.42 13.56
CA ALA A 479 24.55 -2.04 14.33
C ALA A 479 24.42 -2.38 15.83
N ALA A 480 23.27 -2.07 16.44
CA ALA A 480 23.00 -2.37 17.85
C ALA A 480 23.02 -3.88 18.11
N ARG A 481 22.49 -4.68 17.20
CA ARG A 481 22.53 -6.15 17.30
C ARG A 481 23.92 -6.72 17.21
N LEU A 482 24.76 -6.20 16.30
CA LEU A 482 26.15 -6.64 16.19
C LEU A 482 26.92 -6.34 17.49
N LYS A 483 26.76 -5.13 18.04
CA LYS A 483 27.36 -4.75 19.33
C LYS A 483 26.91 -5.62 20.50
N GLY A 484 25.68 -6.14 20.45
CA GLY A 484 25.15 -7.08 21.43
C GLY A 484 25.71 -8.51 21.31
N ARG A 485 26.33 -8.87 20.17
CA ARG A 485 26.83 -10.22 19.86
C ARG A 485 28.34 -10.23 19.63
N ARG A 486 29.10 -10.34 20.72
CA ARG A 486 30.58 -10.25 20.75
C ARG A 486 31.37 -11.20 19.83
N HIS A 487 30.75 -12.24 19.29
CA HIS A 487 31.40 -13.21 18.41
C HIS A 487 31.00 -13.08 16.94
N TRP A 488 30.09 -12.15 16.62
CA TRP A 488 29.62 -11.95 15.25
C TRP A 488 30.47 -10.90 14.54
N THR A 489 30.74 -11.15 13.26
CA THR A 489 31.29 -10.17 12.33
C THR A 489 30.18 -9.51 11.50
N VAL A 490 30.52 -8.45 10.77
CA VAL A 490 29.57 -7.82 9.83
C VAL A 490 29.13 -8.81 8.75
N ALA A 491 30.04 -9.68 8.29
CA ALA A 491 29.72 -10.72 7.31
C ALA A 491 28.72 -11.76 7.85
N ASP A 492 28.85 -12.17 9.12
CA ASP A 492 27.88 -13.07 9.76
C ASP A 492 26.48 -12.43 9.82
N LEU A 493 26.42 -11.13 10.15
CA LEU A 493 25.16 -10.39 10.15
C LEU A 493 24.56 -10.27 8.75
N ALA A 494 25.39 -10.07 7.71
CA ALA A 494 24.93 -10.04 6.33
C ALA A 494 24.29 -11.37 5.91
N VAL A 495 24.91 -12.50 6.26
CA VAL A 495 24.36 -13.85 5.99
C VAL A 495 23.00 -14.04 6.66
N GLU A 496 22.86 -13.62 7.92
CA GLU A 496 21.63 -13.77 8.68
C GLU A 496 20.52 -12.83 8.17
N LEU A 497 20.87 -11.60 7.80
CA LEU A 497 19.93 -10.68 7.16
C LEU A 497 19.56 -11.10 5.74
N ALA A 498 20.39 -11.88 5.04
CA ALA A 498 20.07 -12.36 3.70
C ALA A 498 18.82 -13.27 3.70
N ASP A 499 18.54 -13.98 4.81
CA ASP A 499 17.32 -14.76 4.99
C ASP A 499 16.08 -13.84 5.09
N GLU A 500 15.31 -13.78 4.01
CA GLU A 500 14.06 -13.01 3.91
C GLU A 500 13.03 -13.37 4.98
N GLY A 501 12.98 -14.63 5.44
CA GLY A 501 12.03 -15.07 6.46
C GLY A 501 12.38 -14.57 7.86
N ALA A 502 13.67 -14.40 8.16
CA ALA A 502 14.15 -13.91 9.45
C ALA A 502 14.42 -12.40 9.47
N ARG A 503 14.59 -11.76 8.30
CA ARG A 503 15.08 -10.37 8.17
C ARG A 503 14.30 -9.35 9.01
N LEU A 504 12.97 -9.32 8.92
CA LEU A 504 12.16 -8.36 9.68
C LEU A 504 12.24 -8.60 11.20
N THR A 505 12.28 -9.86 11.61
CA THR A 505 12.49 -10.26 13.01
C THR A 505 13.87 -9.83 13.49
N LEU A 506 14.89 -9.91 12.63
CA LEU A 506 16.24 -9.42 12.91
C LEU A 506 16.32 -7.89 12.94
N LEU A 507 15.49 -7.17 12.20
CA LEU A 507 15.43 -5.70 12.19
C LEU A 507 14.37 -5.14 13.16
N SER A 508 13.98 -5.93 14.15
CA SER A 508 13.08 -5.51 15.23
C SER A 508 13.83 -5.48 16.58
N ALA A 509 13.56 -4.48 17.42
CA ALA A 509 14.14 -4.36 18.75
C ALA A 509 13.05 -3.96 19.77
N GLU A 510 12.73 -4.85 20.71
CA GLU A 510 11.64 -4.63 21.70
C GLU A 510 10.33 -4.21 20.98
N ASP A 511 9.60 -3.21 21.51
CA ASP A 511 8.38 -2.65 20.91
C ASP A 511 8.66 -1.62 19.79
N THR A 512 9.92 -1.43 19.40
CA THR A 512 10.37 -0.41 18.43
C THR A 512 11.25 -1.03 17.34
N GLY A 513 10.65 -1.35 16.19
CA GLY A 513 11.34 -1.99 15.07
C GLY A 513 10.74 -1.63 13.73
N VAL A 514 11.41 -2.04 12.64
CA VAL A 514 10.91 -1.82 11.28
C VAL A 514 9.51 -2.45 11.13
N GLU A 515 9.33 -3.67 11.61
CA GLU A 515 8.05 -4.39 11.52
C GLU A 515 6.93 -3.68 12.30
N ALA A 516 7.18 -3.26 13.54
CA ALA A 516 6.21 -2.53 14.36
C ALA A 516 5.80 -1.21 13.69
N THR A 517 6.75 -0.56 13.03
CA THR A 517 6.53 0.70 12.31
C THR A 517 5.65 0.48 11.07
N LEU A 518 5.92 -0.57 10.29
CA LEU A 518 5.10 -0.95 9.14
C LEU A 518 3.70 -1.40 9.56
N ARG A 519 3.59 -2.15 10.66
CA ARG A 519 2.31 -2.57 11.26
C ARG A 519 1.43 -1.39 11.62
N ALA A 520 2.00 -0.35 12.23
CA ALA A 520 1.26 0.87 12.56
C ALA A 520 0.77 1.61 11.31
N SER A 521 1.57 1.65 10.24
CA SER A 521 1.15 2.25 8.96
C SER A 521 0.03 1.44 8.29
N VAL A 522 0.14 0.11 8.26
CA VAL A 522 -0.86 -0.77 7.61
C VAL A 522 -2.17 -0.85 8.40
N ALA A 523 -2.13 -0.76 9.74
CA ALA A 523 -3.33 -0.77 10.57
C ALA A 523 -4.29 0.41 10.30
N ARG A 524 -3.82 1.47 9.62
CA ARG A 524 -4.63 2.63 9.22
C ARG A 524 -5.23 2.52 7.82
N LEU A 525 -4.83 1.51 7.05
CA LEU A 525 -5.36 1.29 5.70
C LEU A 525 -6.77 0.69 5.76
N ALA A 526 -7.58 1.00 4.74
CA ALA A 526 -8.80 0.24 4.51
C ALA A 526 -8.46 -1.23 4.20
N PRO A 527 -9.33 -2.21 4.53
CA PRO A 527 -9.07 -3.62 4.26
C PRO A 527 -8.73 -3.93 2.79
N ALA A 528 -9.35 -3.21 1.84
CA ALA A 528 -9.06 -3.34 0.42
C ALA A 528 -7.62 -2.91 0.06
N ASP A 529 -7.12 -1.81 0.64
CA ASP A 529 -5.77 -1.30 0.38
C ASP A 529 -4.70 -2.19 1.04
N ALA A 530 -4.99 -2.74 2.22
CA ALA A 530 -4.14 -3.74 2.86
C ALA A 530 -4.07 -5.04 2.04
N GLY A 531 -5.19 -5.46 1.45
CA GLY A 531 -5.24 -6.59 0.51
C GLY A 531 -4.43 -6.34 -0.76
N LEU A 532 -4.55 -5.15 -1.35
CA LEU A 532 -3.72 -4.73 -2.49
C LEU A 532 -2.24 -4.74 -2.15
N LEU A 533 -1.84 -4.17 -1.01
CA LEU A 533 -0.45 -4.21 -0.55
C LEU A 533 0.05 -5.65 -0.39
N GLY A 534 -0.75 -6.53 0.22
CA GLY A 534 -0.43 -7.95 0.37
C GLY A 534 -0.24 -8.69 -0.96
N ALA A 535 -1.08 -8.38 -1.96
CA ALA A 535 -0.94 -8.91 -3.31
C ALA A 535 0.36 -8.42 -3.99
N LEU A 536 0.65 -7.12 -3.89
CA LEU A 536 1.87 -6.51 -4.42
C LEU A 536 3.14 -7.06 -3.75
N GLY A 537 3.09 -7.41 -2.46
CA GLY A 537 4.19 -8.07 -1.76
C GLY A 537 4.63 -9.39 -2.41
N HIS A 538 3.70 -10.07 -3.07
CA HIS A 538 3.94 -11.33 -3.80
C HIS A 538 4.23 -11.12 -5.29
N SER A 539 4.24 -9.88 -5.78
CA SER A 539 4.63 -9.60 -7.16
C SER A 539 6.08 -10.04 -7.39
N PHE A 540 6.34 -10.59 -8.58
CA PHE A 540 7.69 -10.89 -9.06
C PHE A 540 8.34 -9.69 -9.74
N THR A 541 7.60 -8.60 -9.96
CA THR A 541 8.13 -7.36 -10.53
C THR A 541 8.57 -6.40 -9.43
N ARG A 542 9.58 -5.58 -9.76
CA ARG A 542 10.06 -4.50 -8.86
C ARG A 542 9.06 -3.34 -8.82
N GLU A 543 8.52 -3.02 -9.98
CA GLU A 543 7.54 -1.97 -10.18
C GLU A 543 6.25 -2.56 -10.73
N SER A 544 5.13 -1.89 -10.45
CA SER A 544 3.81 -2.26 -10.95
C SER A 544 3.08 -0.99 -11.40
N ASP A 545 2.44 -1.05 -12.55
CA ASP A 545 1.39 -0.09 -12.88
C ASP A 545 0.03 -0.55 -12.34
N ALA A 546 -1.01 0.25 -12.61
CA ALA A 546 -2.37 -0.06 -12.22
C ALA A 546 -2.92 -1.36 -12.83
N TYR A 547 -2.45 -1.80 -14.00
CA TYR A 547 -2.91 -3.03 -14.64
C TYR A 547 -2.30 -4.27 -13.98
N ALA A 548 -0.98 -4.25 -13.76
CA ALA A 548 -0.27 -5.29 -13.03
C ALA A 548 -0.76 -5.40 -11.57
N ALA A 549 -1.00 -4.26 -10.92
CA ALA A 549 -1.57 -4.22 -9.57
C ALA A 549 -3.00 -4.79 -9.52
N ALA A 550 -3.84 -4.46 -10.50
CA ALA A 550 -5.18 -5.03 -10.62
C ALA A 550 -5.13 -6.55 -10.85
N ALA A 551 -4.18 -7.02 -11.66
CA ALA A 551 -3.97 -8.44 -11.89
C ALA A 551 -3.47 -9.13 -10.63
N ALA A 552 -2.53 -8.54 -9.88
CA ALA A 552 -2.07 -9.13 -8.63
C ALA A 552 -3.21 -9.25 -7.60
N ALA A 553 -4.02 -8.20 -7.44
CA ALA A 553 -5.07 -8.14 -6.42
C ALA A 553 -6.42 -8.74 -6.85
N GLY A 554 -6.64 -9.02 -8.14
CA GLY A 554 -7.92 -9.53 -8.64
C GLY A 554 -9.05 -8.50 -8.59
N VAL A 555 -8.76 -7.23 -8.86
CA VAL A 555 -9.70 -6.09 -8.73
C VAL A 555 -9.84 -5.32 -10.04
N LEU A 556 -10.67 -4.26 -10.07
CA LEU A 556 -10.76 -3.38 -11.23
C LEU A 556 -9.51 -2.48 -11.35
N VAL A 557 -9.09 -2.13 -12.57
CA VAL A 557 -7.94 -1.22 -12.80
C VAL A 557 -8.13 0.14 -12.14
N THR A 558 -9.37 0.64 -12.10
CA THR A 558 -9.72 1.89 -11.41
C THR A 558 -9.55 1.80 -9.89
N GLU A 559 -9.88 0.65 -9.31
CA GLU A 559 -9.72 0.38 -7.87
C GLU A 559 -8.24 0.22 -7.53
N ALA A 560 -7.48 -0.51 -8.36
CA ALA A 560 -6.04 -0.66 -8.20
C ALA A 560 -5.31 0.68 -8.29
N ARG A 561 -5.66 1.53 -9.27
CA ARG A 561 -5.09 2.88 -9.40
C ARG A 561 -5.33 3.72 -8.14
N ALA A 562 -6.58 3.81 -7.70
CA ALA A 562 -6.92 4.57 -6.50
C ALA A 562 -6.24 3.99 -5.23
N GLY A 563 -6.08 2.66 -5.17
CA GLY A 563 -5.35 1.99 -4.10
C GLY A 563 -3.85 2.29 -4.12
N LEU A 564 -3.21 2.26 -5.30
CA LEU A 564 -1.81 2.65 -5.48
C LEU A 564 -1.59 4.09 -5.03
N ASP A 565 -2.47 5.02 -5.41
CA ASP A 565 -2.39 6.42 -4.97
C ASP A 565 -2.48 6.55 -3.44
N ARG A 566 -3.37 5.80 -2.79
CA ARG A 566 -3.49 5.78 -1.31
C ARG A 566 -2.27 5.16 -0.63
N LEU A 567 -1.73 4.07 -1.17
CA LEU A 567 -0.51 3.43 -0.68
C LEU A 567 0.72 4.33 -0.85
N ALA A 568 0.80 5.08 -1.96
CA ALA A 568 1.85 6.06 -2.21
C ALA A 568 1.73 7.27 -1.29
N ALA A 569 0.50 7.75 -1.05
CA ALA A 569 0.23 8.81 -0.07
C ALA A 569 0.58 8.41 1.37
N ALA A 570 0.57 7.10 1.67
CA ALA A 570 1.02 6.53 2.95
C ALA A 570 2.52 6.16 2.99
N HIS A 571 3.28 6.46 1.93
CA HIS A 571 4.69 6.07 1.76
C HIS A 571 4.98 4.58 2.00
N LEU A 572 4.04 3.71 1.63
CA LEU A 572 4.24 2.26 1.61
C LEU A 572 4.75 1.78 0.24
N ILE A 573 4.45 2.54 -0.80
CA ILE A 573 5.01 2.38 -2.14
C ILE A 573 5.50 3.75 -2.64
N GLN A 574 6.37 3.75 -3.64
CA GLN A 574 6.91 4.95 -4.25
C GLN A 574 6.56 4.98 -5.72
N GLU A 575 6.10 6.13 -6.22
CA GLU A 575 5.96 6.35 -7.66
C GLU A 575 7.34 6.71 -8.23
N THR A 576 7.94 5.79 -8.99
CA THR A 576 9.31 5.93 -9.54
C THR A 576 9.31 6.62 -10.90
N ALA A 577 8.21 6.48 -11.63
CA ALA A 577 7.89 7.20 -12.86
C ALA A 577 6.37 7.35 -12.95
N PRO A 578 5.84 8.26 -13.79
CA PRO A 578 4.39 8.47 -13.91
C PRO A 578 3.62 7.16 -14.10
N GLY A 579 2.80 6.78 -13.10
CA GLY A 579 2.01 5.55 -13.10
C GLY A 579 2.77 4.25 -12.84
N ARG A 580 4.04 4.30 -12.42
CA ARG A 580 4.87 3.15 -12.02
C ARG A 580 5.19 3.23 -10.55
N TYR A 581 4.85 2.17 -9.81
CA TYR A 581 4.98 2.13 -8.37
C TYR A 581 5.86 0.97 -7.92
N GLY A 582 6.88 1.27 -7.13
CA GLY A 582 7.79 0.29 -6.53
C GLY A 582 7.52 0.07 -5.04
N LEU A 583 7.77 -1.15 -4.57
CA LEU A 583 7.83 -1.46 -3.14
C LEU A 583 9.28 -1.48 -2.68
N HIS A 584 9.54 -0.79 -1.58
CA HIS A 584 10.76 -0.96 -0.80
C HIS A 584 10.89 -2.40 -0.32
N ASP A 585 12.11 -2.94 -0.31
CA ASP A 585 12.38 -4.36 -0.05
C ASP A 585 11.84 -4.80 1.32
N LEU A 586 12.00 -3.97 2.36
CA LEU A 586 11.48 -4.27 3.69
C LEU A 586 9.95 -4.17 3.75
N VAL A 587 9.34 -3.26 2.98
CA VAL A 587 7.88 -3.17 2.86
C VAL A 587 7.33 -4.39 2.13
N ARG A 588 7.98 -4.83 1.05
CA ARG A 588 7.63 -6.04 0.31
C ARG A 588 7.64 -7.28 1.22
N LEU A 589 8.69 -7.44 2.02
CA LEU A 589 8.77 -8.55 2.98
C LEU A 589 7.64 -8.52 4.00
N TYR A 590 7.28 -7.33 4.50
CA TYR A 590 6.18 -7.19 5.46
C TYR A 590 4.84 -7.48 4.79
N ALA A 591 4.63 -6.95 3.57
CA ALA A 591 3.44 -7.14 2.77
C ALA A 591 3.18 -8.63 2.46
N ARG A 592 4.24 -9.43 2.22
CA ARG A 592 4.11 -10.89 2.04
C ARG A 592 3.52 -11.61 3.24
N GLY A 593 3.72 -11.07 4.45
CA GLY A 593 3.19 -11.63 5.70
C GLY A 593 1.75 -11.24 5.99
N LEU A 594 1.13 -10.36 5.20
CA LEU A 594 -0.25 -9.92 5.44
C LEU A 594 -1.26 -11.05 5.18
N PRO A 595 -2.40 -11.06 5.90
CA PRO A 595 -3.47 -12.02 5.67
C PRO A 595 -3.94 -11.97 4.23
N ARG A 596 -4.12 -13.13 3.60
CA ARG A 596 -4.56 -13.28 2.22
C ARG A 596 -5.68 -14.29 2.10
N THR A 597 -6.56 -14.07 1.13
CA THR A 597 -7.66 -14.96 0.77
C THR A 597 -7.24 -16.05 -0.21
N GLU A 598 -6.18 -15.80 -0.98
CA GLU A 598 -5.69 -16.68 -2.04
C GLU A 598 -4.25 -17.15 -1.79
N GLU A 599 -3.83 -18.23 -2.45
CA GLU A 599 -2.46 -18.74 -2.41
C GLU A 599 -1.50 -17.88 -3.26
N ALA A 600 -0.22 -17.78 -2.88
CA ALA A 600 0.80 -17.02 -3.63
C ALA A 600 0.92 -17.47 -5.09
N ASP A 601 0.80 -18.77 -5.35
CA ASP A 601 0.94 -19.34 -6.69
C ASP A 601 -0.27 -18.98 -7.57
N ALA A 602 -1.45 -18.71 -6.98
CA ALA A 602 -2.60 -18.20 -7.71
C ALA A 602 -2.38 -16.74 -8.14
N ILE A 603 -1.88 -15.89 -7.22
CA ILE A 603 -1.50 -14.50 -7.52
C ILE A 603 -0.44 -14.48 -8.64
N THR A 604 0.59 -15.32 -8.52
CA THR A 604 1.66 -15.43 -9.51
C THR A 604 1.12 -15.84 -10.88
N ARG A 605 0.21 -16.84 -10.95
CA ARG A 605 -0.41 -17.26 -12.22
C ARG A 605 -1.23 -16.15 -12.88
N ARG A 606 -2.11 -15.49 -12.12
CA ARG A 606 -2.94 -14.39 -12.63
C ARG A 606 -2.09 -13.23 -13.13
N LEU A 607 -1.00 -12.95 -12.43
CA LEU A 607 -0.06 -11.92 -12.80
C LEU A 607 0.74 -12.31 -14.06
N VAL A 608 1.17 -13.56 -14.20
CA VAL A 608 1.76 -14.08 -15.45
C VAL A 608 0.76 -14.02 -16.62
N ASP A 609 -0.51 -14.35 -16.39
CA ASP A 609 -1.57 -14.24 -17.40
C ASP A 609 -1.77 -12.80 -17.88
N HIS A 610 -1.63 -11.81 -16.98
CA HIS A 610 -1.63 -10.40 -17.36
C HIS A 610 -0.51 -10.06 -18.34
N TRP A 611 0.74 -10.43 -18.07
CA TRP A 611 1.86 -10.18 -18.99
C TRP A 611 1.74 -11.00 -20.28
N LEU A 612 1.23 -12.23 -20.23
CA LEU A 612 0.96 -13.02 -21.43
C LEU A 612 -0.10 -12.32 -22.31
N ARG A 613 -1.17 -11.82 -21.70
CA ARG A 613 -2.23 -11.08 -22.42
C ARG A 613 -1.72 -9.77 -23.01
N ALA A 614 -0.93 -9.01 -22.26
CA ALA A 614 -0.37 -7.75 -22.74
C ALA A 614 0.58 -8.00 -23.92
N GLN A 615 1.38 -9.07 -23.89
CA GLN A 615 2.21 -9.47 -25.02
C GLN A 615 1.36 -9.88 -26.24
N LEU A 616 0.28 -10.65 -26.06
CA LEU A 616 -0.60 -11.02 -27.17
C LEU A 616 -1.22 -9.78 -27.83
N ALA A 617 -1.70 -8.83 -27.03
CA ALA A 617 -2.25 -7.57 -27.54
C ALA A 617 -1.20 -6.69 -28.24
N ALA A 618 0.02 -6.64 -27.71
CA ALA A 618 1.13 -5.90 -28.32
C ALA A 618 1.60 -6.55 -29.63
N VAL A 619 1.66 -7.89 -29.67
CA VAL A 619 2.05 -8.66 -30.87
C VAL A 619 1.02 -8.56 -31.99
N ASP A 620 -0.27 -8.44 -31.68
CA ASP A 620 -1.34 -8.28 -32.66
C ASP A 620 -1.13 -7.04 -33.55
N VAL A 621 -0.54 -5.97 -33.00
CA VAL A 621 -0.20 -4.76 -33.74
C VAL A 621 1.02 -4.95 -34.66
N PHE A 622 1.90 -5.90 -34.35
CA PHE A 622 3.09 -6.20 -35.15
C PHE A 622 2.84 -7.25 -36.24
N ASP A 623 1.93 -8.17 -35.98
CA ASP A 623 1.75 -9.37 -36.79
C ASP A 623 0.30 -9.57 -37.19
N THR A 624 -0.15 -8.69 -38.06
CA THR A 624 -1.50 -8.70 -38.65
C THR A 624 -1.75 -9.91 -39.57
N GLY A 625 -0.70 -10.65 -39.94
CA GLY A 625 -0.75 -11.84 -40.79
C GLY A 625 -0.90 -13.16 -40.04
N GLY A 626 -0.85 -13.15 -38.70
CA GLY A 626 -1.06 -14.34 -37.85
C GLY A 626 0.16 -15.24 -37.65
N TYR A 627 1.33 -14.82 -38.11
CA TYR A 627 2.58 -15.59 -38.22
C TYR A 627 3.15 -16.08 -36.87
N ARG A 628 2.83 -15.41 -35.77
CA ARG A 628 3.44 -15.50 -34.44
C ARG A 628 2.40 -15.44 -33.34
N THR A 629 1.13 -15.71 -33.68
CA THR A 629 0.06 -15.95 -32.72
C THR A 629 0.42 -17.16 -31.86
N VAL A 630 0.12 -17.09 -30.56
CA VAL A 630 0.33 -18.18 -29.61
C VAL A 630 -1.00 -18.46 -28.91
N PRO A 631 -1.52 -19.69 -28.94
CA PRO A 631 -2.79 -20.00 -28.28
C PRO A 631 -2.65 -19.82 -26.76
N PRO A 632 -3.66 -19.26 -26.06
CA PRO A 632 -3.62 -19.14 -24.61
C PRO A 632 -3.60 -20.52 -23.94
N PRO A 633 -3.06 -20.63 -22.70
CA PRO A 633 -3.08 -21.88 -21.94
C PRO A 633 -4.48 -22.20 -21.41
N ASP A 634 -4.68 -23.42 -20.90
CA ASP A 634 -5.89 -23.77 -20.18
C ASP A 634 -6.03 -22.94 -18.88
N GLY A 635 -7.26 -22.54 -18.57
CA GLY A 635 -7.55 -21.70 -17.40
C GLY A 635 -6.98 -20.28 -17.50
N PHE A 636 -6.73 -19.77 -18.72
CA PHE A 636 -6.26 -18.41 -18.97
C PHE A 636 -7.33 -17.37 -18.60
N GLU A 637 -6.97 -16.43 -17.72
CA GLU A 637 -7.90 -15.38 -17.28
C GLU A 637 -7.91 -14.18 -18.24
N LEU A 638 -9.11 -13.77 -18.66
CA LEU A 638 -9.34 -12.58 -19.50
C LEU A 638 -9.62 -11.32 -18.68
N TRP A 639 -9.27 -11.31 -17.39
CA TRP A 639 -9.50 -10.18 -16.48
C TRP A 639 -8.29 -10.01 -15.56
N PRO A 640 -7.86 -8.78 -15.24
CA PRO A 640 -8.34 -7.46 -15.71
C PRO A 640 -7.93 -7.11 -17.15
N PRO A 641 -8.45 -6.02 -17.75
CA PRO A 641 -7.97 -5.53 -19.04
C PRO A 641 -6.47 -5.22 -19.01
N VAL A 642 -5.85 -5.19 -20.19
CA VAL A 642 -4.45 -4.80 -20.42
C VAL A 642 -4.40 -3.43 -21.10
N PRO A 643 -3.24 -2.76 -21.14
CA PRO A 643 -3.09 -1.55 -21.95
C PRO A 643 -3.55 -1.77 -23.40
N GLU A 644 -4.20 -0.77 -23.97
CA GLU A 644 -4.52 -0.75 -25.40
C GLU A 644 -3.28 -0.30 -26.19
N PHE A 645 -2.99 -1.01 -27.28
CA PHE A 645 -1.90 -0.68 -28.19
C PHE A 645 -2.50 -0.21 -29.52
N THR A 646 -2.33 1.08 -29.83
CA THR A 646 -2.92 1.70 -31.03
C THR A 646 -2.05 1.54 -32.26
N ASP A 647 -0.75 1.37 -32.08
CA ASP A 647 0.26 1.34 -33.13
C ASP A 647 1.54 0.62 -32.67
N ARG A 648 2.44 0.39 -33.64
CA ARG A 648 3.71 -0.31 -33.48
C ARG A 648 4.59 0.37 -32.43
N ASP A 649 4.63 1.70 -32.42
CA ASP A 649 5.55 2.47 -31.58
C ASP A 649 5.14 2.37 -30.11
N ALA A 650 3.83 2.43 -29.81
CA ALA A 650 3.29 2.23 -28.48
C ALA A 650 3.59 0.82 -27.94
N ALA A 651 3.42 -0.22 -28.77
CA ALA A 651 3.74 -1.60 -28.39
C ALA A 651 5.24 -1.80 -28.16
N LEU A 652 6.10 -1.20 -28.99
CA LEU A 652 7.56 -1.27 -28.84
C LEU A 652 8.02 -0.58 -27.55
N ALA A 653 7.51 0.62 -27.28
CA ALA A 653 7.83 1.36 -26.06
C ALA A 653 7.42 0.58 -24.80
N TRP A 654 6.29 -0.12 -24.84
CA TRP A 654 5.85 -1.00 -23.76
C TRP A 654 6.79 -2.19 -23.56
N PHE A 655 7.14 -2.91 -24.63
CA PHE A 655 8.06 -4.04 -24.55
C PHE A 655 9.43 -3.63 -23.98
N ILE A 656 9.94 -2.45 -24.38
CA ILE A 656 11.18 -1.88 -23.85
C ILE A 656 11.04 -1.57 -22.35
N GLY A 657 9.93 -0.97 -21.93
CA GLY A 657 9.67 -0.66 -20.52
C GLY A 657 9.45 -1.88 -19.64
N GLU A 658 9.03 -3.03 -20.21
CA GLU A 658 8.68 -4.24 -19.48
C GLU A 658 9.73 -5.36 -19.56
N GLN A 659 10.93 -5.11 -20.11
CA GLN A 659 11.95 -6.15 -20.32
C GLN A 659 12.26 -6.96 -19.06
N GLU A 660 12.51 -6.28 -17.94
CA GLU A 660 12.77 -6.94 -16.65
C GLU A 660 11.56 -7.75 -16.17
N SER A 661 10.36 -7.18 -16.26
CA SER A 661 9.09 -7.82 -15.87
C SER A 661 8.84 -9.10 -16.67
N LEU A 662 9.14 -9.09 -17.96
CA LEU A 662 8.96 -10.22 -18.86
C LEU A 662 9.92 -11.38 -18.53
N VAL A 663 11.19 -11.08 -18.24
CA VAL A 663 12.16 -12.09 -17.76
C VAL A 663 11.74 -12.65 -16.40
N ALA A 664 11.26 -11.77 -15.51
CA ALA A 664 10.75 -12.16 -14.20
C ALA A 664 9.50 -13.05 -14.32
N ALA A 665 8.60 -12.78 -15.27
CA ALA A 665 7.39 -13.58 -15.51
C ALA A 665 7.72 -15.02 -15.94
N VAL A 666 8.68 -15.21 -16.86
CA VAL A 666 9.15 -16.56 -17.25
C VAL A 666 9.71 -17.30 -16.04
N SER A 667 10.55 -16.62 -15.25
CA SER A 667 11.18 -17.20 -14.07
C SER A 667 10.17 -17.53 -12.96
N ALA A 668 9.16 -16.69 -12.79
CA ALA A 668 8.11 -16.87 -11.80
C ALA A 668 7.19 -18.04 -12.15
N ALA A 669 6.74 -18.13 -13.41
CA ALA A 669 5.95 -19.26 -13.91
C ALA A 669 6.70 -20.60 -13.74
N ALA A 670 7.99 -20.62 -14.08
CA ALA A 670 8.83 -21.81 -13.93
C ALA A 670 8.97 -22.24 -12.46
N ARG A 671 9.08 -21.28 -11.53
CA ARG A 671 9.27 -21.54 -10.10
C ARG A 671 8.05 -22.21 -9.45
N ILE A 672 6.85 -21.85 -9.89
CA ILE A 672 5.60 -22.47 -9.42
C ILE A 672 5.25 -23.75 -10.19
N GLY A 673 6.10 -24.17 -11.14
CA GLY A 673 5.91 -25.39 -11.94
C GLY A 673 4.84 -25.29 -13.02
N ASP A 674 4.42 -24.08 -13.42
CA ASP A 674 3.46 -23.88 -14.51
C ASP A 674 4.18 -23.83 -15.86
N ASP A 675 4.52 -25.01 -16.36
CA ASP A 675 5.29 -25.16 -17.60
C ASP A 675 4.55 -24.60 -18.83
N GLU A 676 3.20 -24.68 -18.87
CA GLU A 676 2.39 -24.18 -19.97
C GLU A 676 2.45 -22.64 -20.10
N ARG A 677 2.37 -21.92 -18.98
CA ARG A 677 2.56 -20.46 -18.97
C ARG A 677 4.01 -20.06 -19.23
N THR A 678 4.95 -20.81 -18.66
CA THR A 678 6.40 -20.55 -18.78
C THR A 678 6.81 -20.46 -20.26
N TRP A 679 6.42 -21.45 -21.06
CA TRP A 679 6.85 -21.48 -22.46
C TRP A 679 6.16 -20.42 -23.32
N ARG A 680 4.87 -20.12 -23.06
CA ARG A 680 4.09 -19.14 -23.85
C ARG A 680 4.57 -17.71 -23.65
N VAL A 681 4.86 -17.32 -22.42
CA VAL A 681 5.43 -15.99 -22.13
C VAL A 681 6.74 -15.81 -22.89
N ALA A 682 7.63 -16.81 -22.84
CA ALA A 682 8.91 -16.72 -23.54
C ALA A 682 8.79 -16.79 -25.07
N ALA A 683 7.81 -17.52 -25.61
CA ALA A 683 7.59 -17.60 -27.06
C ALA A 683 7.22 -16.24 -27.68
N LEU A 684 6.59 -15.35 -26.90
CA LEU A 684 6.21 -14.00 -27.30
C LEU A 684 7.31 -12.95 -27.10
N LEU A 685 8.51 -13.33 -26.63
CA LEU A 685 9.68 -12.43 -26.53
C LEU A 685 10.36 -12.15 -27.87
N TRP A 686 9.91 -12.79 -28.94
CA TRP A 686 10.51 -12.65 -30.26
C TRP A 686 10.68 -11.20 -30.75
N PRO A 687 9.79 -10.22 -30.47
CA PRO A 687 9.99 -8.85 -30.94
C PRO A 687 11.21 -8.21 -30.26
N MET A 688 11.43 -8.48 -28.97
CA MET A 688 12.62 -8.03 -28.25
C MET A 688 13.90 -8.69 -28.77
N VAL A 689 13.85 -9.99 -29.09
CA VAL A 689 14.98 -10.68 -29.72
C VAL A 689 15.35 -10.05 -31.06
N GLN A 690 14.37 -9.53 -31.80
CA GLN A 690 14.59 -8.91 -33.11
C GLN A 690 15.05 -7.45 -33.03
N TRP A 691 14.41 -6.60 -32.20
CA TRP A 691 14.72 -5.16 -32.12
C TRP A 691 15.82 -4.81 -31.13
N ARG A 692 15.98 -5.62 -30.09
CA ARG A 692 16.99 -5.44 -29.01
C ARG A 692 17.67 -6.78 -28.69
N PRO A 693 18.37 -7.38 -29.67
CA PRO A 693 19.08 -8.63 -29.46
C PRO A 693 20.13 -8.45 -28.36
N HIS A 694 19.99 -9.21 -27.28
CA HIS A 694 20.89 -9.18 -26.14
C HIS A 694 21.12 -10.61 -25.61
N PRO A 695 22.36 -11.00 -25.23
CA PRO A 695 22.64 -12.35 -24.71
C PRO A 695 21.80 -12.73 -23.47
N GLY A 696 21.34 -11.73 -22.71
CA GLY A 696 20.45 -11.92 -21.55
C GLY A 696 19.15 -12.68 -21.86
N TRP A 697 18.69 -12.68 -23.12
CA TRP A 697 17.51 -13.45 -23.53
C TRP A 697 17.74 -14.97 -23.60
N GLN A 698 18.99 -15.45 -23.61
CA GLN A 698 19.28 -16.89 -23.71
C GLN A 698 18.75 -17.65 -22.48
N LEU A 699 18.91 -17.09 -21.28
CA LEU A 699 18.47 -17.74 -20.05
C LEU A 699 16.95 -17.97 -20.01
N PRO A 700 16.07 -16.95 -20.14
CA PRO A 700 14.62 -17.17 -20.14
C PRO A 700 14.17 -18.11 -21.26
N LEU A 701 14.73 -18.01 -22.47
CA LEU A 701 14.40 -18.92 -23.58
C LEU A 701 14.78 -20.37 -23.28
N SER A 702 15.92 -20.62 -22.62
CA SER A 702 16.34 -21.98 -22.23
C SER A 702 15.48 -22.59 -21.12
N ILE A 703 15.10 -21.79 -20.12
CA ILE A 703 14.16 -22.20 -19.06
C ILE A 703 12.83 -22.61 -19.69
N ALA A 704 12.32 -21.77 -20.60
CA ALA A 704 11.08 -22.01 -21.32
C ALA A 704 11.14 -23.24 -22.23
N LEU A 705 12.27 -23.47 -22.93
CA LEU A 705 12.43 -24.63 -23.79
C LEU A 705 12.39 -25.92 -22.98
N ALA A 706 13.06 -25.96 -21.83
CA ALA A 706 12.99 -27.08 -20.90
C ALA A 706 11.57 -27.30 -20.36
N ALA A 707 10.81 -26.23 -20.11
CA ALA A 707 9.39 -26.31 -19.72
C ALA A 707 8.53 -26.94 -20.85
N ALA A 708 8.68 -26.47 -22.09
CA ALA A 708 7.98 -27.03 -23.24
C ALA A 708 8.31 -28.52 -23.46
N GLU A 709 9.56 -28.93 -23.23
CA GLU A 709 10.00 -30.33 -23.31
C GLU A 709 9.36 -31.20 -22.23
N ARG A 710 9.18 -30.68 -21.00
CA ARG A 710 8.51 -31.42 -19.90
C ARG A 710 7.03 -31.66 -20.17
N VAL A 711 6.31 -30.66 -20.70
CA VAL A 711 4.89 -30.82 -21.07
C VAL A 711 4.69 -31.54 -22.40
N GLY A 712 5.76 -31.75 -23.17
CA GLY A 712 5.69 -32.38 -24.49
C GLY A 712 5.03 -31.51 -25.56
N SER A 713 5.09 -30.19 -25.43
CA SER A 713 4.47 -29.24 -26.36
C SER A 713 5.33 -29.10 -27.62
N ALA A 714 4.92 -29.76 -28.72
CA ALA A 714 5.60 -29.65 -30.00
C ALA A 714 5.64 -28.18 -30.49
N GLU A 715 4.56 -27.44 -30.29
CA GLU A 715 4.50 -26.01 -30.64
C GLU A 715 5.48 -25.17 -29.82
N GLY A 716 5.51 -25.36 -28.50
CA GLY A 716 6.43 -24.65 -27.62
C GLY A 716 7.89 -24.94 -27.96
N ILE A 717 8.25 -26.22 -28.16
CA ILE A 717 9.60 -26.63 -28.57
C ILE A 717 9.99 -25.97 -29.90
N GLY A 718 9.10 -26.04 -30.89
CA GLY A 718 9.31 -25.43 -32.20
C GLY A 718 9.55 -23.93 -32.11
N ARG A 719 8.62 -23.19 -31.51
CA ARG A 719 8.68 -21.72 -31.41
C ARG A 719 9.90 -21.25 -30.63
N LEU A 720 10.20 -21.87 -29.47
CA LEU A 720 11.32 -21.44 -28.64
C LEU A 720 12.69 -21.75 -29.27
N ARG A 721 12.82 -22.88 -29.98
CA ARG A 721 14.03 -23.16 -30.77
C ARG A 721 14.17 -22.18 -31.93
N ALA A 722 13.09 -21.84 -32.62
CA ALA A 722 13.12 -20.82 -33.68
C ALA A 722 13.53 -19.43 -33.13
N THR A 723 12.95 -19.01 -32.00
CA THR A 723 13.30 -17.73 -31.34
C THR A 723 14.74 -17.72 -30.81
N MET A 724 15.24 -18.82 -30.24
CA MET A 724 16.65 -18.96 -29.85
C MET A 724 17.58 -18.90 -31.08
N GLY A 725 17.21 -19.57 -32.16
CA GLY A 725 17.92 -19.51 -33.44
C GLY A 725 17.99 -18.09 -34.00
N MET A 726 16.87 -17.36 -33.95
CA MET A 726 16.79 -15.96 -34.35
C MET A 726 17.71 -15.07 -33.49
N LEU A 727 17.72 -15.24 -32.17
CA LEU A 727 18.65 -14.53 -31.27
C LEU A 727 20.11 -14.78 -31.67
N LEU A 728 20.45 -16.02 -31.99
CA LEU A 728 21.80 -16.38 -32.40
C LEU A 728 22.15 -15.80 -33.79
N VAL A 729 21.19 -15.69 -34.71
CA VAL A 729 21.38 -14.99 -36.00
C VAL A 729 21.64 -13.50 -35.77
N GLU A 730 20.81 -12.82 -34.98
CA GLU A 730 20.93 -11.38 -34.75
C GLU A 730 22.18 -11.02 -33.92
N THR A 731 22.72 -11.97 -33.15
CA THR A 731 24.01 -11.84 -32.44
C THR A 731 25.21 -12.44 -33.19
N GLY A 732 25.04 -12.83 -34.46
CA GLY A 732 26.12 -13.27 -35.35
C GLY A 732 26.68 -14.68 -35.12
N GLN A 733 26.04 -15.49 -34.27
CA GLN A 733 26.46 -16.86 -33.92
C GLN A 733 25.86 -17.92 -34.87
N PHE A 734 26.08 -17.79 -36.18
CA PHE A 734 25.41 -18.57 -37.22
C PHE A 734 25.56 -20.10 -37.08
N ALA A 735 26.75 -20.59 -36.72
CA ALA A 735 26.99 -22.04 -36.54
C ALA A 735 26.14 -22.64 -35.40
N ARG A 736 25.90 -21.89 -34.32
CA ARG A 736 25.00 -22.34 -33.24
C ARG A 736 23.54 -22.19 -33.66
N ALA A 737 23.22 -21.14 -34.42
CA ALA A 737 21.85 -20.87 -34.88
C ALA A 737 21.31 -22.02 -35.75
N GLU A 738 22.13 -22.58 -36.64
CA GLU A 738 21.76 -23.68 -37.54
C GLU A 738 21.07 -24.84 -36.79
N ALA A 739 21.69 -25.33 -35.71
CA ALA A 739 21.18 -26.46 -34.94
C ALA A 739 19.80 -26.17 -34.32
N TYR A 740 19.60 -24.96 -33.78
CA TYR A 740 18.33 -24.56 -33.18
C TYR A 740 17.23 -24.36 -34.24
N LEU A 741 17.54 -23.66 -35.34
CA LEU A 741 16.58 -23.38 -36.40
C LEU A 741 16.15 -24.68 -37.09
N THR A 742 17.09 -25.54 -37.50
CA THR A 742 16.76 -26.83 -38.14
C THR A 742 16.00 -27.76 -37.18
N GLY A 743 16.39 -27.79 -35.90
CA GLY A 743 15.72 -28.57 -34.86
C GLY A 743 14.32 -28.07 -34.47
N SER A 744 13.89 -26.90 -34.99
CA SER A 744 12.54 -26.35 -34.79
C SER A 744 11.56 -26.74 -35.89
N LEU A 745 12.04 -27.10 -37.09
CA LEU A 745 11.21 -27.24 -38.29
C LEU A 745 10.21 -28.40 -38.19
N GLU A 746 10.64 -29.55 -37.70
CA GLU A 746 9.78 -30.74 -37.64
C GLU A 746 8.56 -30.55 -36.70
N PRO A 747 8.71 -30.02 -35.48
CA PRO A 747 7.57 -29.62 -34.67
C PRO A 747 6.71 -28.56 -35.35
N LEU A 748 7.31 -27.48 -35.87
CA LEU A 748 6.58 -26.34 -36.43
C LEU A 748 5.76 -26.71 -37.67
N ARG A 749 6.28 -27.54 -38.59
CA ARG A 749 5.52 -27.95 -39.79
C ARG A 749 4.17 -28.60 -39.47
N ARG A 750 4.02 -29.19 -38.29
CA ARG A 750 2.78 -29.87 -37.87
C ARG A 750 1.79 -28.94 -37.19
N VAL A 751 2.27 -27.95 -36.45
CA VAL A 751 1.45 -27.17 -35.50
C VAL A 751 1.40 -25.68 -35.81
N ALA A 752 2.38 -25.15 -36.54
CA ALA A 752 2.53 -23.76 -36.91
C ALA A 752 3.33 -23.64 -38.24
N PRO A 753 2.79 -24.17 -39.36
CA PRO A 753 3.48 -24.22 -40.65
C PRO A 753 3.86 -22.83 -41.18
N GLU A 754 3.11 -21.78 -40.83
CA GLU A 754 3.47 -20.40 -41.09
C GLU A 754 4.84 -20.07 -40.47
N VAL A 755 5.01 -20.28 -39.16
CA VAL A 755 6.29 -20.06 -38.44
C VAL A 755 7.42 -20.89 -39.05
N ALA A 756 7.13 -22.13 -39.47
CA ALA A 756 8.12 -22.98 -40.15
C ALA A 756 8.63 -22.33 -41.45
N ALA A 757 7.74 -21.75 -42.26
CA ALA A 757 8.10 -21.07 -43.50
C ALA A 757 9.03 -19.87 -43.26
N HIS A 758 8.81 -19.06 -42.21
CA HIS A 758 9.73 -17.97 -41.87
C HIS A 758 11.05 -18.47 -41.26
N THR A 759 10.99 -19.53 -40.46
CA THR A 759 12.18 -20.13 -39.88
C THR A 759 13.11 -20.68 -40.97
N LEU A 760 12.55 -21.26 -42.05
CA LEU A 760 13.31 -21.68 -43.23
C LEU A 760 14.04 -20.55 -43.95
N VAL A 761 13.50 -19.32 -43.90
CA VAL A 761 14.21 -18.12 -44.42
C VAL A 761 15.46 -17.83 -43.58
N LEU A 762 15.35 -17.94 -42.26
CA LEU A 762 16.49 -17.77 -41.35
C LEU A 762 17.51 -18.90 -41.52
N VAL A 763 17.07 -20.14 -41.73
CA VAL A 763 17.96 -21.27 -42.08
C VAL A 763 18.71 -20.96 -43.37
N GLY A 764 18.01 -20.49 -44.40
CA GLY A 764 18.63 -20.06 -45.66
C GLY A 764 19.69 -18.98 -45.44
N LEU A 765 19.38 -17.95 -44.66
CA LEU A 765 20.35 -16.91 -44.29
C LEU A 765 21.57 -17.45 -43.54
N VAL A 766 21.38 -18.41 -42.62
CA VAL A 766 22.48 -19.04 -41.88
C VAL A 766 23.39 -19.82 -42.82
N HIS A 767 22.84 -20.66 -43.71
CA HIS A 767 23.64 -21.40 -44.69
C HIS A 767 24.44 -20.46 -45.60
N GLN A 768 23.85 -19.35 -46.06
CA GLN A 768 24.58 -18.32 -46.82
C GLN A 768 25.78 -17.76 -46.05
N ARG A 769 25.61 -17.48 -44.74
CA ARG A 769 26.68 -16.94 -43.89
C ARG A 769 27.77 -17.96 -43.60
N LEU A 770 27.43 -19.25 -43.61
CA LEU A 770 28.37 -20.36 -43.47
C LEU A 770 29.01 -20.77 -44.81
N GLY A 771 28.61 -20.17 -45.94
CA GLY A 771 29.15 -20.46 -47.27
C GLY A 771 28.54 -21.69 -47.95
N ASP A 772 27.41 -22.20 -47.45
CA ASP A 772 26.66 -23.32 -48.00
C ASP A 772 25.54 -22.82 -48.91
N ALA A 773 25.87 -22.58 -50.18
CA ALA A 773 24.90 -22.03 -51.14
C ALA A 773 23.77 -23.01 -51.47
N ASP A 774 24.05 -24.31 -51.56
CA ASP A 774 23.05 -25.32 -51.91
C ASP A 774 22.03 -25.49 -50.77
N GLY A 775 22.51 -25.60 -49.52
CA GLY A 775 21.64 -25.66 -48.34
C GLY A 775 20.77 -24.40 -48.20
N ALA A 776 21.29 -23.22 -48.55
CA ALA A 776 20.52 -21.99 -48.55
C ALA A 776 19.36 -22.00 -49.56
N LEU A 777 19.61 -22.47 -50.78
CA LEU A 777 18.58 -22.57 -51.82
C LEU A 777 17.53 -23.62 -51.47
N ASP A 778 17.94 -24.77 -50.94
CA ASP A 778 17.03 -25.84 -50.51
C ASP A 778 16.07 -25.37 -49.41
N ALA A 779 16.60 -24.65 -48.41
CA ALA A 779 15.79 -24.10 -47.32
C ALA A 779 14.76 -23.08 -47.84
N LEU A 780 15.16 -22.17 -48.72
CA LEU A 780 14.26 -21.17 -49.31
C LEU A 780 13.22 -21.79 -50.25
N ALA A 781 13.59 -22.81 -51.03
CA ALA A 781 12.64 -23.57 -51.84
C ALA A 781 11.59 -24.26 -50.96
N ASP A 782 11.99 -24.74 -49.78
CA ASP A 782 11.07 -25.33 -48.81
C ASP A 782 10.18 -24.29 -48.12
N ALA A 783 10.71 -23.10 -47.85
CA ALA A 783 9.91 -21.97 -47.35
C ALA A 783 8.76 -21.64 -48.32
N VAL A 784 9.07 -21.56 -49.63
CA VAL A 784 8.08 -21.33 -50.70
C VAL A 784 7.02 -22.42 -50.72
N ARG A 785 7.43 -23.70 -50.69
CA ARG A 785 6.47 -24.83 -50.69
C ARG A 785 5.55 -24.78 -49.48
N THR A 786 6.11 -24.49 -48.30
CA THR A 786 5.37 -24.42 -47.04
C THR A 786 4.35 -23.27 -47.07
N ALA A 787 4.78 -22.07 -47.47
CA ALA A 787 3.91 -20.89 -47.57
C ALA A 787 2.78 -21.09 -48.59
N ARG A 788 3.07 -21.70 -49.75
CA ARG A 788 2.03 -22.04 -50.75
C ARG A 788 1.02 -23.07 -50.24
N ALA A 789 1.49 -24.08 -49.49
CA ALA A 789 0.62 -25.15 -49.00
C ALA A 789 -0.46 -24.64 -48.04
N ILE A 790 -0.19 -23.53 -47.35
CA ILE A 790 -1.12 -22.89 -46.40
C ILE A 790 -1.75 -21.61 -46.96
N ASP A 791 -1.56 -21.32 -48.26
CA ASP A 791 -2.04 -20.10 -48.93
C ASP A 791 -1.64 -18.80 -48.20
N HIS A 792 -0.40 -18.76 -47.70
CA HIS A 792 0.10 -17.61 -46.93
C HIS A 792 0.34 -16.39 -47.85
N PRO A 793 -0.04 -15.16 -47.45
CA PRO A 793 0.16 -13.94 -48.25
C PRO A 793 1.60 -13.69 -48.71
N THR A 794 2.59 -14.18 -47.95
CA THR A 794 4.03 -14.01 -48.25
C THR A 794 4.55 -15.00 -49.30
N ALA A 795 3.75 -15.94 -49.79
CA ALA A 795 4.20 -16.96 -50.75
C ALA A 795 4.83 -16.35 -52.01
N ALA A 796 4.20 -15.31 -52.59
CA ALA A 796 4.72 -14.62 -53.76
C ALA A 796 6.07 -13.91 -53.49
N THR A 797 6.21 -13.26 -52.34
CA THR A 797 7.47 -12.64 -51.89
C THR A 797 8.58 -13.67 -51.72
N LEU A 798 8.27 -14.80 -51.09
CA LEU A 798 9.22 -15.90 -50.91
C LEU A 798 9.68 -16.50 -52.24
N GLU A 799 8.78 -16.63 -53.22
CA GLU A 799 9.13 -17.14 -54.55
C GLU A 799 10.14 -16.25 -55.25
N HIS A 800 9.88 -14.95 -55.25
CA HIS A 800 10.78 -13.98 -55.84
C HIS A 800 12.09 -13.90 -55.05
N TYR A 801 12.06 -14.01 -53.72
CA TYR A 801 13.26 -13.98 -52.90
C TYR A 801 14.14 -15.22 -53.14
N HIS A 802 13.54 -16.40 -53.22
CA HIS A 802 14.25 -17.62 -53.62
C HIS A 802 14.87 -17.46 -55.02
N ALA A 803 14.12 -16.94 -56.00
CA ALA A 803 14.64 -16.70 -57.34
C ALA A 803 15.80 -15.67 -57.37
N THR A 804 15.75 -14.64 -56.53
CA THR A 804 16.87 -13.71 -56.31
C THR A 804 18.12 -14.47 -55.85
N GLN A 805 18.00 -15.33 -54.84
CA GLN A 805 19.17 -16.05 -54.31
C GLN A 805 19.73 -17.06 -55.32
N VAL A 806 18.88 -17.76 -56.09
CA VAL A 806 19.33 -18.63 -57.20
C VAL A 806 20.15 -17.83 -58.22
N ALA A 807 19.66 -16.67 -58.63
CA ALA A 807 20.33 -15.82 -59.60
C ALA A 807 21.66 -15.24 -59.06
N LEU A 808 21.71 -14.86 -57.78
CA LEU A 808 22.94 -14.41 -57.12
C LEU A 808 24.01 -15.52 -57.09
N THR A 809 23.64 -16.74 -56.71
CA THR A 809 24.57 -17.90 -56.70
C THR A 809 25.05 -18.25 -58.11
N ALA A 810 24.18 -18.12 -59.11
CA ALA A 810 24.54 -18.37 -60.51
C ALA A 810 25.37 -17.23 -61.16
N GLY A 811 25.55 -16.09 -60.47
CA GLY A 811 26.22 -14.90 -61.00
C GLY A 811 25.38 -14.12 -62.03
N ASP A 812 24.08 -14.40 -62.17
CA ASP A 812 23.16 -13.62 -62.99
C ASP A 812 22.59 -12.44 -62.19
N PHE A 813 23.44 -11.44 -61.98
CA PHE A 813 23.11 -10.26 -61.19
C PHE A 813 21.96 -9.42 -61.77
N THR A 814 21.72 -9.51 -63.09
CA THR A 814 20.60 -8.81 -63.75
C THR A 814 19.27 -9.49 -63.44
N ALA A 815 19.22 -10.83 -63.52
CA ALA A 815 18.04 -11.57 -63.10
C ALA A 815 17.79 -11.41 -61.59
N ALA A 816 18.85 -11.43 -60.77
CA ALA A 816 18.75 -11.18 -59.33
C ALA A 816 18.08 -9.83 -59.06
N ALA A 817 18.60 -8.74 -59.63
CA ALA A 817 18.04 -7.40 -59.47
C ALA A 817 16.55 -7.32 -59.85
N ARG A 818 16.15 -7.97 -60.96
CA ARG A 818 14.75 -8.03 -61.40
C ARG A 818 13.85 -8.80 -60.42
N HIS A 819 14.31 -9.93 -59.90
CA HIS A 819 13.55 -10.70 -58.93
C HIS A 819 13.41 -9.96 -57.60
N THR A 820 14.45 -9.27 -57.15
CA THR A 820 14.40 -8.51 -55.89
C THR A 820 13.47 -7.30 -55.97
N ALA A 821 13.42 -6.63 -57.12
CA ALA A 821 12.43 -5.58 -57.38
C ALA A 821 10.99 -6.12 -57.27
N ARG A 822 10.72 -7.30 -57.84
CA ARG A 822 9.40 -7.95 -57.69
C ARG A 822 9.10 -8.37 -56.27
N CYS A 823 10.10 -8.78 -55.47
CA CYS A 823 9.87 -9.04 -54.06
C CYS A 823 9.29 -7.81 -53.34
N LEU A 824 9.86 -6.63 -53.61
CA LEU A 824 9.41 -5.37 -52.99
C LEU A 824 7.95 -5.04 -53.35
N ASP A 825 7.51 -5.40 -54.57
CA ASP A 825 6.14 -5.20 -55.03
C ASP A 825 5.13 -6.19 -54.42
N THR A 826 5.59 -7.35 -53.93
CA THR A 826 4.72 -8.43 -53.42
C THR A 826 4.64 -8.51 -51.90
N ILE A 827 5.40 -7.67 -51.19
CA ILE A 827 5.31 -7.55 -49.72
C ILE A 827 3.87 -7.18 -49.33
N PRO A 828 3.16 -8.02 -48.53
CA PRO A 828 1.83 -7.72 -48.04
C PRO A 828 1.75 -6.38 -47.29
N GLU A 829 0.61 -5.69 -47.40
CA GLU A 829 0.33 -4.53 -46.54
C GLU A 829 0.24 -4.99 -45.07
N GLY A 830 1.01 -4.36 -44.18
CA GLY A 830 1.11 -4.75 -42.76
C GLY A 830 2.17 -5.82 -42.44
N GLU A 831 3.11 -6.10 -43.35
CA GLU A 831 4.09 -7.19 -43.20
C GLU A 831 5.03 -7.07 -41.99
N VAL A 832 5.42 -8.26 -41.52
CA VAL A 832 6.39 -8.58 -40.47
C VAL A 832 7.67 -7.75 -40.58
N ALA A 833 8.03 -7.09 -39.48
CA ALA A 833 9.28 -6.34 -39.36
C ALA A 833 10.47 -7.11 -39.96
N GLY A 834 11.27 -6.44 -40.80
CA GLY A 834 12.56 -6.94 -41.26
C GLY A 834 12.65 -7.54 -42.68
N TRP A 835 11.55 -7.76 -43.41
CA TRP A 835 11.61 -8.22 -44.81
C TRP A 835 12.14 -7.15 -45.76
N ARG A 836 11.65 -5.91 -45.64
CA ARG A 836 12.07 -4.77 -46.47
C ARG A 836 13.58 -4.54 -46.41
N PRO A 837 14.23 -4.45 -45.23
CA PRO A 837 15.69 -4.38 -45.14
C PRO A 837 16.43 -5.51 -45.85
N LEU A 838 16.00 -6.76 -45.67
CA LEU A 838 16.66 -7.94 -46.24
C LEU A 838 16.61 -7.96 -47.76
N ILE A 839 15.46 -7.58 -48.32
CA ILE A 839 15.22 -7.53 -49.76
C ILE A 839 16.00 -6.35 -50.37
N TRP A 840 15.97 -5.15 -49.77
CA TRP A 840 16.77 -4.01 -50.23
C TRP A 840 18.28 -4.28 -50.17
N GLU A 841 18.76 -4.98 -49.14
CA GLU A 841 20.16 -5.43 -49.05
C GLU A 841 20.53 -6.34 -50.23
N SER A 842 19.68 -7.34 -50.51
CA SER A 842 19.89 -8.26 -51.64
C SER A 842 19.84 -7.54 -52.99
N TYR A 843 19.04 -6.48 -53.11
CA TYR A 843 18.94 -5.66 -54.32
C TYR A 843 20.21 -4.84 -54.53
N GLY A 844 20.70 -4.18 -53.46
CA GLY A 844 21.95 -3.45 -53.47
C GLY A 844 23.14 -4.34 -53.85
N VAL A 845 23.23 -5.54 -53.28
CA VAL A 845 24.28 -6.53 -53.61
C VAL A 845 24.22 -6.93 -55.09
N ALA A 846 23.03 -7.24 -55.63
CA ALA A 846 22.86 -7.56 -57.04
C ALA A 846 23.31 -6.40 -57.95
N LEU A 847 22.89 -5.18 -57.63
CA LEU A 847 23.27 -3.98 -58.39
C LEU A 847 24.78 -3.72 -58.33
N HIS A 848 25.39 -3.86 -57.16
CA HIS A 848 26.82 -3.66 -56.96
C HIS A 848 27.65 -4.62 -57.83
N HIS A 849 27.34 -5.92 -57.79
CA HIS A 849 28.03 -6.93 -58.60
C HIS A 849 27.73 -6.83 -60.11
N SER A 850 26.63 -6.17 -60.50
CA SER A 850 26.35 -5.81 -61.90
C SER A 850 27.09 -4.55 -62.39
N GLY A 851 27.90 -3.91 -61.54
CA GLY A 851 28.65 -2.68 -61.86
C GLY A 851 27.83 -1.38 -61.71
N ARG A 852 26.58 -1.46 -61.23
CA ARG A 852 25.67 -0.32 -61.03
C ARG A 852 25.83 0.24 -59.62
N HIS A 853 27.05 0.64 -59.25
CA HIS A 853 27.40 1.00 -57.88
C HIS A 853 26.60 2.17 -57.31
N GLN A 854 26.23 3.17 -58.12
CA GLN A 854 25.40 4.30 -57.67
C GLN A 854 24.00 3.84 -57.23
N GLU A 855 23.34 3.04 -58.06
CA GLU A 855 22.00 2.51 -57.77
C GLU A 855 22.04 1.51 -56.61
N ALA A 856 23.15 0.77 -56.47
CA ALA A 856 23.40 -0.09 -55.32
C ALA A 856 23.49 0.72 -54.02
N ARG A 857 24.15 1.88 -54.04
CA ARG A 857 24.20 2.81 -52.90
C ARG A 857 22.79 3.30 -52.54
N ASP A 858 22.00 3.71 -53.53
CA ASP A 858 20.63 4.18 -53.31
C ASP A 858 19.74 3.07 -52.70
N ALA A 859 19.86 1.84 -53.20
CA ALA A 859 19.16 0.68 -52.65
C ALA A 859 19.59 0.35 -51.21
N LEU A 860 20.88 0.43 -50.88
CA LEU A 860 21.37 0.22 -49.52
C LEU A 860 21.03 1.37 -48.58
N LEU A 861 20.91 2.60 -49.07
CA LEU A 861 20.36 3.73 -48.29
C LEU A 861 18.87 3.52 -48.00
N ALA A 862 18.11 2.96 -48.94
CA ALA A 862 16.74 2.54 -48.69
C ALA A 862 16.66 1.39 -47.66
N ALA A 863 17.59 0.42 -47.71
CA ALA A 863 17.72 -0.61 -46.68
C ALA A 863 18.02 0.00 -45.31
N LEU A 864 18.97 0.95 -45.24
CA LEU A 864 19.32 1.66 -44.02
C LEU A 864 18.13 2.44 -43.45
N GLY A 865 17.44 3.22 -44.30
CA GLY A 865 16.24 3.96 -43.92
C GLY A 865 15.15 3.03 -43.37
N ALA A 866 14.91 1.88 -44.01
CA ALA A 866 13.98 0.88 -43.50
C ALA A 866 14.43 0.30 -42.15
N THR A 867 15.73 0.02 -41.95
CA THR A 867 16.21 -0.46 -40.63
C THR A 867 16.11 0.59 -39.53
N GLU A 868 16.25 1.88 -39.87
CA GLU A 868 16.12 2.98 -38.92
C GLU A 868 14.65 3.27 -38.58
N GLU A 869 13.77 3.26 -39.59
CA GLU A 869 12.32 3.37 -39.43
C GLU A 869 11.76 2.23 -38.56
N GLU A 870 12.29 1.01 -38.75
CA GLU A 870 11.85 -0.17 -38.01
C GLU A 870 12.57 -0.42 -36.69
N ASP A 871 13.54 0.43 -36.33
CA ASP A 871 14.42 0.33 -35.15
C ASP A 871 15.12 -1.05 -35.01
N LEU A 872 15.84 -1.44 -36.06
CA LEU A 872 16.55 -2.72 -36.19
C LEU A 872 18.09 -2.55 -36.15
N PRO A 873 18.68 -2.17 -35.00
CA PRO A 873 20.08 -1.75 -34.89
C PRO A 873 21.11 -2.79 -35.36
N ALA A 874 20.90 -4.09 -35.10
CA ALA A 874 21.81 -5.13 -35.58
C ALA A 874 21.84 -5.19 -37.13
N ARG A 875 20.70 -4.91 -37.77
CA ARG A 875 20.60 -4.84 -39.23
C ARG A 875 21.07 -3.49 -39.77
N THR A 876 20.92 -2.40 -39.02
CA THR A 876 21.51 -1.09 -39.31
C THR A 876 23.03 -1.20 -39.42
N VAL A 877 23.70 -1.86 -38.46
CA VAL A 877 25.16 -2.11 -38.51
C VAL A 877 25.54 -2.82 -39.81
N ARG A 878 24.77 -3.83 -40.20
CA ARG A 878 25.01 -4.58 -41.44
C ARG A 878 24.81 -3.74 -42.71
N ALA A 879 23.75 -2.94 -42.77
CA ALA A 879 23.50 -2.03 -43.88
C ALA A 879 24.62 -0.97 -44.02
N LEU A 880 25.09 -0.42 -42.90
CA LEU A 880 26.21 0.52 -42.86
C LEU A 880 27.52 -0.12 -43.31
N ALA A 881 27.82 -1.36 -42.89
CA ALA A 881 28.99 -2.09 -43.36
C ALA A 881 28.99 -2.29 -44.88
N ARG A 882 27.84 -2.67 -45.45
CA ARG A 882 27.67 -2.79 -46.91
C ARG A 882 27.77 -1.45 -47.63
N LEU A 883 27.23 -0.37 -47.06
CA LEU A 883 27.40 0.98 -47.60
C LEU A 883 28.88 1.40 -47.60
N GLY A 884 29.64 1.03 -46.57
CA GLY A 884 31.09 1.21 -46.51
C GLY A 884 31.82 0.53 -47.68
N GLU A 885 31.50 -0.73 -47.97
CA GLU A 885 32.07 -1.48 -49.10
C GLU A 885 31.80 -0.78 -50.45
N ILE A 886 30.59 -0.23 -50.65
CA ILE A 886 30.24 0.49 -51.88
C ILE A 886 30.90 1.87 -51.94
N ALA A 887 30.94 2.60 -50.82
CA ALA A 887 31.58 3.90 -50.71
C ALA A 887 33.09 3.82 -50.98
N ALA A 888 33.75 2.75 -50.56
CA ALA A 888 35.16 2.50 -50.87
C ALA A 888 35.43 2.48 -52.39
N VAL A 889 34.48 1.95 -53.17
CA VAL A 889 34.57 1.86 -54.64
C VAL A 889 34.22 3.19 -55.32
N LEU A 890 33.21 3.91 -54.83
CA LEU A 890 32.70 5.14 -55.45
C LEU A 890 33.47 6.40 -55.03
N ASP A 891 33.70 6.54 -53.73
CA ASP A 891 34.04 7.80 -53.05
C ASP A 891 35.42 7.71 -52.34
N GLY A 892 35.94 6.49 -52.14
CA GLY A 892 37.26 6.21 -51.56
C GLY A 892 37.24 5.89 -50.06
N PRO A 893 38.41 5.60 -49.45
CA PRO A 893 38.50 5.04 -48.10
C PRO A 893 38.05 6.00 -46.98
N THR A 894 38.02 7.31 -47.25
CA THR A 894 37.55 8.30 -46.26
C THR A 894 36.05 8.16 -46.02
N GLU A 895 35.26 7.96 -47.08
CA GLU A 895 33.80 7.82 -46.97
C GLU A 895 33.42 6.44 -46.40
N GLU A 896 34.17 5.40 -46.76
CA GLU A 896 34.08 4.07 -46.12
C GLU A 896 34.22 4.18 -44.59
N ALA A 897 35.23 4.91 -44.12
CA ALA A 897 35.46 5.10 -42.69
C ALA A 897 34.30 5.81 -41.97
N VAL A 898 33.54 6.69 -42.65
CA VAL A 898 32.35 7.35 -42.06
C VAL A 898 31.25 6.34 -41.77
N TYR A 899 30.93 5.46 -42.73
CA TYR A 899 29.91 4.43 -42.54
C TYR A 899 30.32 3.40 -41.48
N LEU A 900 31.59 2.97 -41.48
CA LEU A 900 32.11 2.04 -40.47
C LEU A 900 32.11 2.65 -39.07
N ALA A 901 32.51 3.92 -38.91
CA ALA A 901 32.46 4.60 -37.62
C ALA A 901 31.03 4.73 -37.08
N ARG A 902 30.06 4.98 -37.97
CA ARG A 902 28.64 4.98 -37.60
C ARG A 902 28.15 3.58 -37.21
N ALA A 903 28.59 2.54 -37.91
CA ALA A 903 28.27 1.15 -37.57
C ALA A 903 28.79 0.80 -36.16
N GLU A 904 30.04 1.14 -35.85
CA GLU A 904 30.61 0.94 -34.51
C GLU A 904 29.85 1.71 -33.41
N GLN A 905 29.34 2.91 -33.72
CA GLN A 905 28.56 3.70 -32.76
C GLN A 905 27.22 3.02 -32.43
N VAL A 906 26.54 2.47 -33.43
CA VAL A 906 25.29 1.71 -33.25
C VAL A 906 25.57 0.38 -32.54
N GLU A 907 26.66 -0.30 -32.87
CA GLU A 907 27.05 -1.54 -32.19
C GLU A 907 27.32 -1.32 -30.69
N LYS A 908 27.98 -0.22 -30.33
CA LYS A 908 28.21 0.15 -28.91
C LYS A 908 26.92 0.43 -28.14
N SER A 909 25.84 0.86 -28.80
CA SER A 909 24.55 1.07 -28.11
C SER A 909 23.84 -0.25 -27.81
N LEU A 910 24.09 -1.32 -28.59
CA LEU A 910 23.55 -2.66 -28.38
C LEU A 910 24.18 -3.42 -27.20
N THR A 911 25.40 -3.05 -26.80
CA THR A 911 26.15 -3.74 -25.74
C THR A 911 25.92 -3.18 -24.33
N ARG A 912 24.99 -2.23 -24.16
CA ARG A 912 24.64 -1.75 -22.80
C ARG A 912 23.90 -2.87 -22.06
N PRO A 913 24.21 -3.10 -20.76
CA PRO A 913 23.45 -4.05 -19.96
C PRO A 913 21.96 -3.64 -19.94
N LEU A 914 21.09 -4.66 -19.90
CA LEU A 914 19.64 -4.54 -19.73
C LEU A 914 19.30 -3.62 -18.56
#